data_AF-A0A2V2ES59-F1
#
_entry.id   AF-A0A2V2ES59-F1
#
_cell.length_a   1.000
_cell.length_b   1.000
_cell.length_c   1.000
_cell.angle_alpha   90.00
_cell.angle_beta   90.00
_cell.angle_gamma   90.00
#
_symmetry.space_group_name_H-M   'P 1'
#
loop_
_entity.id
_entity.type
_entity.pdbx_description
1 polymer ?
#
loop_
_entity_poly.entity_id
_entity_poly.type
_entity_poly.pdbx_seq_one_letter_code
_entity_poly.pdbx_strand_id
1 'polypeptide(L)'
;MAKNKQSKKLRIATLLLSAIMVVAACSFFITACSSYGNEDDSSTSETRTDTQTFANGNFEYFSDSDGSYRIGSPESWTSSTGSNSSGVSASSSVAKSGIVDTSIDWTEFVNAYNTYNEYKDADDEDKPDPYYTDIDNNYDIPGWDLAKAASGDEDPADDALKTSAKDLNPGTPFAAKEAEDETNGTHVLMLHNYRSNKMGTAARYTSSTITLAAGTAAEISVWVKTSGLTYNDGTPVDGNRGAYIKINSNVGGTSQNPLVVRNIDTSDIPETENNGWEQFTFYINASPYATTTFSVELGLGMQTDGKETNYLEYVQGYAFFDDLKYTVMQSADFDSKISSVPAGQALTLNLEFDSDLEKLDATKVTSNYFSIDLDTTDLNGLSINNNVTIENTKSGKITVQNLSFADELLADYDKDMSRSGRKFTSDFTEANGYASKFIKDFEKFNTLPFGGAPEEILVLYSSHGAPYTATLDSSNVGDLPFELGKDESMLVSFWVKTSDLQSGTGATITVIDGDNETSIGAVDTTTLTTVDLVDDEKKSSKEELEKYEDIFDGWQQCFFFITNSTDEEKTFSLEFSYGPKDFTSSSAISSFMEGYAAFTGFRWQKLTEEEYAIKSTGTYAVEVSLTGSETSVSNTFDDVATTDQTKIKTDIANLKNYTGVYGGSTYVGGTGTSGINENAYAGVINKDYTTADREAGTGYSKDLPWVQTLANAYDIDLTNDGVLNSALWNAAFGDDLTQPLLITNREAQAYGFYANSSTNIAASSFAEITVRMKLSAGATANVYLIDSTDKDFGEKKYTDTLSFSSGISYRYDSKGNVVIKDPDDKDFSSKTDILFYKHSNGLWATAKDYSGDIWYANLANYKKDKDGNLIDSDENIVYYASSEDGVYYRYKTDDGKLEVKVSDFSKAPVDAEKLAQARIQNAATYGLSKQVKNYTEEVSDWIYVRFFIATGDESKDYRLEVWSGDRSGTTTNPAGSFVIFDIVSASYTAMDGTPLSENLEKYAESKGFADSAELLKDYEKDPAKYITADGSNSLVYYNFSLFDDDDYKSFDADRTDDSDPYASYDPSSYSNSVAYFTYNFTSSSTAYYDTYVNFGTYEVSVAASSEDDSTTEDDTTTAPDYNVWLLAASIILAAALIFTLVALLIRKLLANIRKKSVHNKPMYDNKRKRYIRKLKLEEADREEDEGDDVLPDEDEISEEDIYKVDDTDKTDSDDKTVEISSDDDNHEQPVNSDEENK
;
A
#
# COMPACT_ATOMS: atom_id res chain seq x y z
N MET A 1 13.08 -11.79 -73.10
CA MET A 1 11.71 -12.18 -72.71
C MET A 1 11.80 -13.11 -71.52
N ALA A 2 11.16 -12.79 -70.40
CA ALA A 2 10.89 -13.73 -69.32
C ALA A 2 9.55 -13.30 -68.69
N LYS A 3 8.63 -14.24 -68.45
CA LYS A 3 7.33 -13.94 -67.84
C LYS A 3 7.44 -14.19 -66.34
N ASN A 4 7.41 -13.14 -65.52
CA ASN A 4 7.22 -13.31 -64.08
C ASN A 4 5.76 -13.01 -63.71
N LYS A 5 5.08 -13.97 -63.07
CA LYS A 5 3.67 -13.84 -62.67
C LYS A 5 3.59 -13.22 -61.28
N GLN A 6 3.71 -11.90 -61.17
CA GLN A 6 3.21 -11.22 -59.97
C GLN A 6 1.70 -11.47 -59.85
N SER A 7 1.23 -11.81 -58.65
CA SER A 7 -0.15 -12.21 -58.40
C SER A 7 -1.09 -11.01 -58.40
N LYS A 8 -2.41 -11.26 -58.56
CA LYS A 8 -3.42 -10.19 -58.55
C LYS A 8 -3.44 -9.38 -57.23
N LYS A 9 -3.01 -9.98 -56.10
CA LYS A 9 -3.01 -9.33 -54.77
C LYS A 9 -2.27 -7.98 -54.79
N LEU A 10 -1.10 -7.90 -55.43
CA LEU A 10 -0.28 -6.68 -55.39
C LEU A 10 -0.95 -5.46 -56.05
N ARG A 11 -1.69 -5.67 -57.15
CA ARG A 11 -2.43 -4.58 -57.83
C ARG A 11 -3.71 -4.16 -57.10
N ILE A 12 -4.25 -5.02 -56.24
CA ILE A 12 -5.41 -4.69 -55.41
C ILE A 12 -4.93 -3.93 -54.18
N ALA A 13 -3.82 -4.33 -53.55
CA ALA A 13 -3.20 -3.61 -52.44
C ALA A 13 -2.87 -2.14 -52.80
N THR A 14 -2.20 -1.87 -53.93
CA THR A 14 -1.88 -0.48 -54.33
C THR A 14 -3.13 0.35 -54.65
N LEU A 15 -4.23 -0.29 -55.05
CA LEU A 15 -5.48 0.39 -55.40
C LEU A 15 -6.36 0.63 -54.16
N LEU A 16 -6.30 -0.25 -53.16
CA LEU A 16 -6.84 0.00 -51.81
C LEU A 16 -6.05 1.10 -51.10
N LEU A 17 -4.71 1.07 -51.10
CA LEU A 17 -3.90 2.07 -50.41
C LEU A 17 -4.10 3.49 -50.97
N SER A 18 -4.35 3.60 -52.28
CA SER A 18 -4.71 4.88 -52.91
C SER A 18 -6.18 5.27 -52.74
N ALA A 19 -7.10 4.32 -52.53
CA ALA A 19 -8.47 4.62 -52.13
C ALA A 19 -8.53 5.11 -50.67
N ILE A 20 -7.82 4.46 -49.75
CA ILE A 20 -7.75 4.81 -48.32
C ILE A 20 -7.16 6.21 -48.14
N MET A 21 -6.05 6.53 -48.83
CA MET A 21 -5.49 7.90 -48.80
C MET A 21 -6.43 8.95 -49.42
N VAL A 22 -7.31 8.59 -50.36
CA VAL A 22 -8.33 9.52 -50.88
C VAL A 22 -9.48 9.71 -49.90
N VAL A 23 -9.93 8.65 -49.21
CA VAL A 23 -10.96 8.75 -48.16
C VAL A 23 -10.45 9.60 -46.98
N ALA A 24 -9.23 9.36 -46.51
CA ALA A 24 -8.60 10.15 -45.45
C ALA A 24 -8.41 11.64 -45.83
N ALA A 25 -8.16 11.94 -47.11
CA ALA A 25 -8.14 13.32 -47.62
C ALA A 25 -9.55 13.94 -47.77
N CYS A 26 -10.61 13.14 -47.89
CA CYS A 26 -11.98 13.65 -47.96
C CYS A 26 -12.55 14.02 -46.58
N SER A 27 -12.15 13.34 -45.50
CA SER A 27 -12.58 13.66 -44.13
C SER A 27 -12.11 15.04 -43.64
N PHE A 28 -11.10 15.66 -44.28
CA PHE A 28 -10.64 17.02 -43.96
C PHE A 28 -11.35 18.16 -44.74
N PHE A 29 -12.39 17.87 -45.53
CA PHE A 29 -13.00 18.86 -46.45
C PHE A 29 -14.53 18.95 -46.44
N ILE A 30 -15.23 18.37 -45.44
CA ILE A 30 -16.72 18.36 -45.40
C ILE A 30 -17.30 18.94 -44.10
N THR A 31 -16.88 20.17 -43.76
CA THR A 31 -17.73 21.12 -43.01
C THR A 31 -17.69 22.48 -43.71
N ALA A 32 -18.30 22.55 -44.91
CA ALA A 32 -18.50 23.80 -45.64
C ALA A 32 -19.75 23.71 -46.52
N CYS A 33 -20.82 24.43 -46.12
CA CYS A 33 -22.17 24.45 -46.73
C CYS A 33 -22.93 23.09 -46.61
N SER A 34 -24.22 23.04 -46.23
CA SER A 34 -25.29 23.96 -46.65
C SER A 34 -26.62 23.89 -45.86
N SER A 35 -26.96 25.01 -45.20
CA SER A 35 -28.26 25.73 -45.25
C SER A 35 -29.61 25.11 -44.78
N TYR A 36 -30.22 25.79 -43.77
CA TYR A 36 -31.66 25.95 -43.44
C TYR A 36 -32.50 24.73 -42.99
N GLY A 37 -33.06 24.79 -41.76
CA GLY A 37 -34.17 23.90 -41.38
C GLY A 37 -34.72 23.90 -39.94
N ASN A 38 -35.04 25.06 -39.34
CA ASN A 38 -35.71 25.25 -38.03
C ASN A 38 -34.91 24.94 -36.74
N GLU A 39 -35.24 25.70 -35.68
CA GLU A 39 -34.78 25.53 -34.29
C GLU A 39 -35.64 24.53 -33.49
N ASP A 40 -35.03 23.90 -32.49
CA ASP A 40 -35.58 23.53 -31.18
C ASP A 40 -34.34 23.25 -30.29
N ASP A 41 -34.09 24.09 -29.27
CA ASP A 41 -32.84 24.02 -28.49
C ASP A 41 -32.84 22.90 -27.44
N SER A 42 -31.75 22.14 -27.41
CA SER A 42 -31.35 21.30 -26.28
C SER A 42 -29.86 21.47 -26.06
N SER A 43 -29.47 22.14 -24.97
CA SER A 43 -28.07 22.36 -24.61
C SER A 43 -27.38 21.02 -24.30
N THR A 44 -26.58 20.53 -25.24
CA THR A 44 -25.69 19.40 -24.99
C THR A 44 -24.55 19.87 -24.09
N SER A 45 -24.63 19.53 -22.80
CA SER A 45 -23.54 19.75 -21.84
C SER A 45 -22.32 18.92 -22.24
N GLU A 46 -21.34 19.53 -22.90
CA GLU A 46 -20.06 18.89 -23.19
C GLU A 46 -19.31 18.70 -21.87
N THR A 47 -19.00 17.45 -21.52
CA THR A 47 -18.25 17.13 -20.30
C THR A 47 -16.79 17.55 -20.43
N ARG A 48 -16.49 18.80 -20.05
CA ARG A 48 -15.11 19.30 -19.89
C ARG A 48 -14.35 18.31 -19.02
N THR A 49 -13.19 17.87 -19.49
CA THR A 49 -12.31 16.94 -18.77
C THR A 49 -11.07 17.70 -18.37
N ASP A 50 -10.76 17.76 -17.07
CA ASP A 50 -9.50 18.35 -16.63
C ASP A 50 -8.32 17.51 -17.12
N THR A 51 -7.36 18.18 -17.75
CA THR A 51 -6.14 17.57 -18.31
C THR A 51 -4.87 18.11 -17.66
N GLN A 52 -4.99 18.96 -16.64
CA GLN A 52 -3.86 19.55 -15.92
C GLN A 52 -3.13 18.54 -15.03
N THR A 53 -1.88 18.80 -14.67
CA THR A 53 -1.13 18.04 -13.65
C THR A 53 -1.42 18.56 -12.24
N PHE A 54 -1.56 19.89 -12.06
CA PHE A 54 -2.29 20.44 -10.92
C PHE A 54 -3.79 20.39 -11.23
N ALA A 55 -4.51 19.45 -10.62
CA ALA A 55 -5.94 19.32 -10.81
C ALA A 55 -6.65 20.64 -10.46
N ASN A 56 -7.36 21.21 -11.45
CA ASN A 56 -8.00 22.51 -11.38
C ASN A 56 -7.06 23.67 -10.97
N GLY A 57 -5.84 23.70 -11.52
CA GLY A 57 -4.84 24.74 -11.26
C GLY A 57 -5.18 26.11 -11.87
N ASN A 58 -5.89 26.12 -12.99
CA ASN A 58 -6.43 27.32 -13.66
C ASN A 58 -7.86 27.69 -13.24
N PHE A 59 -8.43 27.04 -12.21
CA PHE A 59 -9.76 27.35 -11.66
C PHE A 59 -10.93 27.37 -12.68
N GLU A 60 -10.86 26.57 -13.73
CA GLU A 60 -11.94 26.41 -14.73
C GLU A 60 -12.94 25.26 -14.42
N TYR A 61 -12.75 24.54 -13.29
CA TYR A 61 -13.58 23.39 -12.91
C TYR A 61 -14.23 23.58 -11.53
N PHE A 62 -15.56 23.65 -11.49
CA PHE A 62 -16.33 23.90 -10.27
C PHE A 62 -17.70 23.21 -10.32
N SER A 63 -18.31 23.03 -9.14
CA SER A 63 -19.63 22.42 -9.01
C SER A 63 -20.75 23.42 -9.35
N ASP A 64 -21.08 23.54 -10.64
CA ASP A 64 -22.23 24.31 -11.15
C ASP A 64 -22.96 23.52 -12.25
N SER A 65 -23.45 22.32 -11.90
CA SER A 65 -24.06 21.38 -12.85
C SER A 65 -25.44 21.79 -13.38
N ASP A 66 -25.98 22.92 -12.90
CA ASP A 66 -27.30 23.45 -13.22
C ASP A 66 -27.29 24.96 -13.56
N GLY A 67 -26.14 25.65 -13.53
CA GLY A 67 -26.03 27.08 -13.83
C GLY A 67 -26.60 28.00 -12.74
N SER A 68 -26.83 27.46 -11.54
CA SER A 68 -27.48 28.15 -10.41
C SER A 68 -26.51 28.78 -9.40
N TYR A 69 -25.21 28.81 -9.69
CA TYR A 69 -24.17 29.42 -8.86
C TYR A 69 -23.45 30.57 -9.59
N ARG A 70 -22.97 31.58 -8.86
CA ARG A 70 -22.03 32.61 -9.32
C ARG A 70 -20.69 32.59 -8.58
N ILE A 71 -20.63 31.95 -7.40
CA ILE A 71 -19.42 31.62 -6.64
C ILE A 71 -19.34 30.09 -6.54
N GLY A 72 -18.73 29.45 -7.54
CA GLY A 72 -18.62 28.00 -7.63
C GLY A 72 -17.66 27.42 -6.59
N SER A 73 -17.96 26.23 -6.05
CA SER A 73 -16.97 25.51 -5.23
C SER A 73 -15.93 24.84 -6.14
N PRO A 74 -14.62 25.10 -5.95
CA PRO A 74 -13.58 24.53 -6.80
C PRO A 74 -13.50 23.02 -6.65
N GLU A 75 -13.49 22.30 -7.78
CA GLU A 75 -13.18 20.87 -7.77
C GLU A 75 -11.71 20.63 -7.42
N SER A 76 -11.39 19.48 -6.81
CA SER A 76 -10.05 19.05 -6.38
C SER A 76 -9.33 19.90 -5.31
N TRP A 77 -9.91 21.02 -4.87
CA TRP A 77 -9.38 21.88 -3.81
C TRP A 77 -10.19 21.77 -2.50
N THR A 78 -9.54 21.99 -1.34
CA THR A 78 -10.20 21.97 -0.03
C THR A 78 -10.12 23.34 0.65
N SER A 79 -11.28 23.93 1.00
CA SER A 79 -11.37 25.17 1.78
C SER A 79 -11.20 24.93 3.28
N SER A 80 -10.56 25.87 3.98
CA SER A 80 -10.55 25.91 5.46
C SER A 80 -10.21 27.30 6.00
N THR A 81 -10.46 27.53 7.29
CA THR A 81 -9.86 28.67 8.01
C THR A 81 -8.39 28.37 8.32
N GLY A 82 -7.56 29.40 8.35
CA GLY A 82 -6.16 29.30 8.72
C GLY A 82 -6.01 28.87 10.18
N SER A 83 -5.05 27.99 10.48
CA SER A 83 -4.70 27.57 11.85
C SER A 83 -3.19 27.63 12.05
N ASN A 84 -2.74 27.92 13.27
CA ASN A 84 -1.31 28.00 13.59
C ASN A 84 -0.72 26.67 14.08
N SER A 85 0.59 26.65 14.34
CA SER A 85 1.34 25.47 14.81
C SER A 85 0.84 24.88 16.14
N SER A 86 0.13 25.66 16.96
CA SER A 86 -0.49 25.23 18.22
C SER A 86 -1.92 24.70 18.04
N GLY A 87 -2.41 24.56 16.82
CA GLY A 87 -3.78 24.08 16.51
C GLY A 87 -4.88 25.11 16.75
N VAL A 88 -4.53 26.38 17.02
CA VAL A 88 -5.53 27.44 17.19
C VAL A 88 -6.01 27.89 15.81
N SER A 89 -7.30 27.73 15.53
CA SER A 89 -7.92 28.17 14.28
C SER A 89 -8.35 29.63 14.32
N ALA A 90 -8.30 30.29 13.16
CA ALA A 90 -8.97 31.56 12.93
C ALA A 90 -10.49 31.39 12.84
N SER A 91 -11.20 32.50 13.01
CA SER A 91 -12.65 32.57 12.75
C SER A 91 -13.00 32.26 11.28
N SER A 92 -14.26 32.00 10.97
CA SER A 92 -14.71 32.03 9.58
C SER A 92 -14.87 33.47 9.06
N SER A 93 -14.79 33.63 7.74
CA SER A 93 -15.41 34.77 7.05
C SER A 93 -16.94 34.69 7.21
N VAL A 94 -17.63 35.81 7.05
CA VAL A 94 -19.11 35.83 6.86
C VAL A 94 -19.51 36.10 5.40
N ALA A 95 -18.51 36.21 4.51
CA ALA A 95 -18.67 36.30 3.07
C ALA A 95 -18.15 35.01 2.40
N LYS A 96 -18.76 34.63 1.27
CA LYS A 96 -18.37 33.45 0.49
C LYS A 96 -17.05 33.62 -0.27
N SER A 97 -16.44 32.49 -0.59
CA SER A 97 -15.19 32.37 -1.36
C SER A 97 -15.32 31.15 -2.27
N GLY A 98 -14.63 31.17 -3.41
CA GLY A 98 -14.79 30.16 -4.46
C GLY A 98 -14.36 30.69 -5.82
N ILE A 99 -14.75 29.99 -6.88
CA ILE A 99 -14.44 30.35 -8.26
C ILE A 99 -15.47 31.36 -8.78
N VAL A 100 -15.01 32.42 -9.44
CA VAL A 100 -15.83 33.48 -10.02
C VAL A 100 -15.42 33.77 -11.47
N ASP A 101 -16.40 33.95 -12.36
CA ASP A 101 -16.17 34.37 -13.75
C ASP A 101 -15.85 35.87 -13.81
N THR A 102 -14.77 36.24 -14.51
CA THR A 102 -14.31 37.63 -14.67
C THR A 102 -14.76 38.25 -16.01
N SER A 103 -15.33 37.45 -16.93
CA SER A 103 -15.82 37.90 -18.24
C SER A 103 -17.22 38.56 -18.19
N ILE A 104 -18.00 38.27 -17.15
CA ILE A 104 -19.31 38.90 -16.89
C ILE A 104 -19.19 40.30 -16.27
N ASP A 105 -20.22 41.12 -16.46
CA ASP A 105 -20.38 42.38 -15.72
C ASP A 105 -20.78 42.07 -14.27
N TRP A 106 -19.89 42.35 -13.31
CA TRP A 106 -20.08 42.03 -11.89
C TRP A 106 -21.25 42.78 -11.23
N THR A 107 -21.92 43.71 -11.91
CA THR A 107 -23.24 44.20 -11.47
C THR A 107 -24.31 43.10 -11.44
N GLU A 108 -24.08 41.95 -12.09
CA GLU A 108 -24.95 40.78 -12.02
C GLU A 108 -25.01 40.16 -10.61
N PHE A 109 -23.96 40.20 -9.79
CA PHE A 109 -24.01 39.75 -8.39
C PHE A 109 -25.05 40.53 -7.56
N VAL A 110 -25.13 41.85 -7.78
CA VAL A 110 -26.13 42.71 -7.12
C VAL A 110 -27.55 42.40 -7.64
N ASN A 111 -27.67 42.06 -8.92
CA ASN A 111 -28.96 41.66 -9.50
C ASN A 111 -29.39 40.27 -8.99
N ALA A 112 -28.46 39.33 -8.79
CA ALA A 112 -28.70 38.03 -8.17
C ALA A 112 -29.23 38.16 -6.74
N TYR A 113 -28.57 38.96 -5.88
CA TYR A 113 -29.03 39.22 -4.51
C TYR A 113 -30.43 39.87 -4.45
N ASN A 114 -30.71 40.82 -5.35
CA ASN A 114 -32.03 41.44 -5.46
C ASN A 114 -33.09 40.42 -5.90
N THR A 115 -32.73 39.50 -6.80
CA THR A 115 -33.61 38.42 -7.28
C THR A 115 -33.87 37.39 -6.19
N TYR A 116 -32.85 36.99 -5.44
CA TYR A 116 -33.00 36.16 -4.25
C TYR A 116 -33.98 36.80 -3.25
N ASN A 117 -33.82 38.09 -2.93
CA ASN A 117 -34.71 38.77 -2.00
C ASN A 117 -36.15 38.96 -2.49
N GLU A 118 -36.40 39.00 -3.80
CA GLU A 118 -37.75 39.06 -4.37
C GLU A 118 -38.46 37.69 -4.37
N TYR A 119 -37.72 36.58 -4.55
CA TYR A 119 -38.30 35.24 -4.78
C TYR A 119 -37.98 34.17 -3.71
N LYS A 120 -37.22 34.48 -2.64
CA LYS A 120 -36.89 33.50 -1.57
C LYS A 120 -38.10 32.89 -0.86
N ASP A 121 -39.19 33.65 -0.72
CA ASP A 121 -40.45 33.22 -0.11
C ASP A 121 -41.47 32.69 -1.14
N ALA A 122 -41.07 32.51 -2.40
CA ALA A 122 -41.92 31.99 -3.48
C ALA A 122 -41.84 30.46 -3.60
N ASP A 123 -42.91 29.85 -4.14
CA ASP A 123 -42.91 28.44 -4.55
C ASP A 123 -41.93 28.23 -5.73
N ASP A 124 -41.34 27.04 -5.85
CA ASP A 124 -40.29 26.77 -6.85
C ASP A 124 -40.76 26.93 -8.31
N GLU A 125 -42.06 26.84 -8.59
CA GLU A 125 -42.65 27.10 -9.92
C GLU A 125 -42.69 28.60 -10.30
N ASP A 126 -42.58 29.51 -9.33
CA ASP A 126 -42.62 30.98 -9.52
C ASP A 126 -41.22 31.63 -9.51
N LYS A 127 -40.14 30.87 -9.23
CA LYS A 127 -38.76 31.37 -9.22
C LYS A 127 -38.23 31.57 -10.66
N PRO A 128 -37.47 32.64 -10.94
CA PRO A 128 -36.89 32.86 -12.26
C PRO A 128 -35.74 31.88 -12.51
N ASP A 129 -35.62 31.39 -13.75
CA ASP A 129 -34.52 30.55 -14.20
C ASP A 129 -33.46 31.42 -14.91
N PRO A 130 -32.18 31.46 -14.47
CA PRO A 130 -31.61 30.79 -13.29
C PRO A 130 -31.86 31.53 -11.97
N TYR A 131 -31.94 30.77 -10.86
CA TYR A 131 -32.14 31.28 -9.49
C TYR A 131 -30.91 31.06 -8.61
N TYR A 132 -30.19 32.14 -8.29
CA TYR A 132 -28.94 32.09 -7.53
C TYR A 132 -29.19 32.02 -6.02
N THR A 133 -28.89 30.88 -5.41
CA THR A 133 -29.01 30.67 -3.95
C THR A 133 -27.71 30.93 -3.18
N ASP A 134 -26.60 31.06 -3.90
CA ASP A 134 -25.28 31.34 -3.35
C ASP A 134 -25.04 32.83 -3.06
N ILE A 135 -25.88 33.73 -3.58
CA ILE A 135 -25.86 35.17 -3.23
C ILE A 135 -27.11 35.51 -2.39
N ASP A 136 -27.26 34.86 -1.22
CA ASP A 136 -28.39 35.05 -0.30
C ASP A 136 -28.18 36.15 0.75
N ASN A 137 -26.95 36.63 0.95
CA ASN A 137 -26.61 37.68 1.90
C ASN A 137 -25.88 38.89 1.25
N ASN A 138 -26.02 40.08 1.86
CA ASN A 138 -25.27 41.29 1.53
C ASN A 138 -23.76 41.03 1.44
N TYR A 139 -23.21 40.18 2.32
CA TYR A 139 -21.79 39.86 2.38
C TYR A 139 -21.29 39.04 1.19
N ASP A 140 -22.17 38.34 0.46
CA ASP A 140 -21.79 37.48 -0.66
C ASP A 140 -21.68 38.23 -1.99
N ILE A 141 -22.06 39.52 -2.00
CA ILE A 141 -21.90 40.40 -3.16
C ILE A 141 -20.43 40.90 -3.17
N PRO A 142 -19.62 40.54 -4.17
CA PRO A 142 -18.26 41.06 -4.27
C PRO A 142 -18.29 42.60 -4.40
N GLY A 143 -17.59 43.30 -3.50
CA GLY A 143 -17.52 44.75 -3.45
C GLY A 143 -18.54 45.44 -2.54
N TRP A 144 -19.43 44.71 -1.84
CA TRP A 144 -20.38 45.31 -0.88
C TRP A 144 -19.66 46.03 0.28
N ASP A 145 -18.59 45.43 0.81
CA ASP A 145 -17.79 46.01 1.88
C ASP A 145 -17.00 47.25 1.43
N LEU A 146 -16.56 47.29 0.17
CA LEU A 146 -15.97 48.47 -0.48
C LEU A 146 -16.98 49.59 -0.66
N ALA A 147 -18.21 49.28 -1.12
CA ALA A 147 -19.29 50.25 -1.24
C ALA A 147 -19.69 50.83 0.12
N LYS A 148 -19.71 50.00 1.16
CA LYS A 148 -19.93 50.39 2.57
C LYS A 148 -18.82 51.29 3.10
N ALA A 149 -17.56 50.94 2.87
CA ALA A 149 -16.43 51.79 3.24
C ALA A 149 -16.41 53.13 2.50
N ALA A 150 -16.83 53.17 1.22
CA ALA A 150 -16.83 54.38 0.40
C ALA A 150 -18.02 55.32 0.66
N SER A 151 -19.20 54.78 1.01
CA SER A 151 -20.40 55.55 1.34
C SER A 151 -20.44 55.99 2.81
N GLY A 152 -20.04 55.10 3.72
CA GLY A 152 -20.29 55.24 5.16
C GLY A 152 -21.72 54.86 5.58
N ASP A 153 -22.53 54.32 4.68
CA ASP A 153 -23.88 53.83 4.96
C ASP A 153 -23.83 52.33 5.30
N GLU A 154 -24.59 51.88 6.30
CA GLU A 154 -24.61 50.47 6.72
C GLU A 154 -25.17 49.52 5.64
N ASP A 155 -26.15 50.03 4.87
CA ASP A 155 -26.77 49.42 3.70
C ASP A 155 -26.50 50.32 2.46
N PRO A 156 -25.47 50.05 1.66
CA PRO A 156 -25.14 50.87 0.49
C PRO A 156 -26.21 50.74 -0.60
N ALA A 157 -26.55 51.85 -1.27
CA ALA A 157 -27.52 51.83 -2.37
C ALA A 157 -27.01 51.04 -3.61
N ASP A 158 -27.92 50.44 -4.36
CA ASP A 158 -27.67 49.69 -5.62
C ASP A 158 -26.61 50.33 -6.53
N ASP A 159 -26.71 51.64 -6.80
CA ASP A 159 -25.79 52.36 -7.68
C ASP A 159 -24.33 52.34 -7.16
N ALA A 160 -24.15 52.34 -5.83
CA ALA A 160 -22.85 52.24 -5.18
C ALA A 160 -22.35 50.78 -5.17
N LEU A 161 -23.20 49.81 -4.82
CA LEU A 161 -22.88 48.38 -4.90
C LEU A 161 -22.43 47.97 -6.30
N LYS A 162 -23.18 48.42 -7.32
CA LYS A 162 -22.90 48.14 -8.74
C LYS A 162 -21.63 48.83 -9.22
N THR A 163 -21.31 50.01 -8.71
CA THR A 163 -20.01 50.65 -8.98
C THR A 163 -18.87 49.83 -8.37
N SER A 164 -18.95 49.48 -7.08
CA SER A 164 -17.88 48.76 -6.38
C SER A 164 -17.68 47.33 -6.88
N ALA A 165 -18.73 46.59 -7.23
CA ALA A 165 -18.61 45.26 -7.83
C ALA A 165 -17.91 45.31 -9.21
N LYS A 166 -18.31 46.27 -10.06
CA LYS A 166 -17.71 46.49 -11.38
C LYS A 166 -16.26 46.99 -11.30
N ASP A 167 -15.94 47.82 -10.31
CA ASP A 167 -14.58 48.26 -10.05
C ASP A 167 -13.69 47.12 -9.50
N LEU A 168 -14.25 46.24 -8.65
CA LEU A 168 -13.52 45.13 -8.04
C LEU A 168 -13.13 43.98 -9.00
N ASN A 169 -13.94 43.68 -10.03
CA ASN A 169 -13.68 42.56 -10.95
C ASN A 169 -12.19 42.51 -11.37
N PRO A 170 -11.45 41.43 -11.06
CA PRO A 170 -10.01 41.41 -11.22
C PRO A 170 -9.55 41.26 -12.67
N GLY A 171 -10.40 40.78 -13.58
CA GLY A 171 -9.93 40.13 -14.83
C GLY A 171 -9.04 38.91 -14.53
N THR A 172 -8.35 38.40 -15.54
CA THR A 172 -7.29 37.39 -15.38
C THR A 172 -5.91 38.05 -15.60
N PRO A 173 -4.77 37.37 -15.35
CA PRO A 173 -3.45 37.86 -15.73
C PRO A 173 -3.31 38.10 -17.25
N PHE A 174 -4.14 37.44 -18.05
CA PHE A 174 -4.09 37.42 -19.52
C PHE A 174 -5.10 38.36 -20.17
N ALA A 175 -6.31 38.45 -19.60
CA ALA A 175 -7.43 39.24 -20.11
C ALA A 175 -7.92 40.28 -19.10
N ALA A 176 -8.25 41.48 -19.61
CA ALA A 176 -8.90 42.50 -18.78
C ALA A 176 -10.32 42.05 -18.38
N LYS A 177 -10.84 42.58 -17.26
CA LYS A 177 -12.24 42.35 -16.84
C LYS A 177 -13.23 42.63 -17.97
N GLU A 178 -14.32 41.86 -17.99
CA GLU A 178 -15.37 41.93 -19.03
C GLU A 178 -14.87 41.57 -20.44
N ALA A 179 -13.90 40.66 -20.54
CA ALA A 179 -13.44 40.06 -21.79
C ALA A 179 -13.35 38.53 -21.68
N GLU A 180 -13.70 37.85 -22.78
CA GLU A 180 -13.57 36.40 -22.96
C GLU A 180 -12.14 36.02 -23.37
N ASP A 181 -11.61 34.94 -22.81
CA ASP A 181 -10.35 34.31 -23.26
C ASP A 181 -10.51 32.78 -23.31
N GLU A 182 -10.93 32.26 -24.47
CA GLU A 182 -11.07 30.83 -24.76
C GLU A 182 -9.76 30.02 -24.61
N THR A 183 -8.60 30.69 -24.51
CA THR A 183 -7.28 30.02 -24.47
C THR A 183 -6.79 29.80 -23.05
N ASN A 184 -6.95 30.79 -22.17
CA ASN A 184 -6.44 30.74 -20.80
C ASN A 184 -7.54 30.47 -19.75
N GLY A 185 -8.79 30.80 -20.06
CA GLY A 185 -9.92 30.78 -19.12
C GLY A 185 -10.42 32.19 -18.77
N THR A 186 -11.59 32.26 -18.14
CA THR A 186 -12.19 33.50 -17.63
C THR A 186 -12.42 33.48 -16.12
N HIS A 187 -12.28 32.31 -15.49
CA HIS A 187 -12.54 32.10 -14.07
C HIS A 187 -11.28 32.28 -13.22
N VAL A 188 -11.45 32.73 -11.97
CA VAL A 188 -10.35 32.83 -10.98
C VAL A 188 -10.81 32.38 -9.60
N LEU A 189 -9.90 31.92 -8.75
CA LEU A 189 -10.19 31.62 -7.35
C LEU A 189 -10.21 32.91 -6.52
N MET A 190 -11.36 33.28 -5.97
CA MET A 190 -11.54 34.39 -5.04
C MET A 190 -11.58 33.92 -3.58
N LEU A 191 -10.74 34.52 -2.75
CA LEU A 191 -10.84 34.51 -1.29
C LEU A 191 -11.32 35.88 -0.83
N HIS A 192 -12.45 35.93 -0.12
CA HIS A 192 -13.03 37.15 0.45
C HIS A 192 -13.15 37.02 1.96
N ASN A 193 -12.31 37.78 2.67
CA ASN A 193 -12.39 37.89 4.12
C ASN A 193 -13.24 39.10 4.52
N TYR A 194 -14.36 38.86 5.18
CA TYR A 194 -15.11 39.90 5.86
C TYR A 194 -15.61 39.40 7.23
N ARG A 195 -15.63 40.27 8.24
CA ARG A 195 -16.34 40.04 9.51
C ARG A 195 -16.98 41.33 10.00
N SER A 196 -18.19 41.24 10.56
CA SER A 196 -18.93 42.39 11.11
C SER A 196 -18.16 43.20 12.16
N ASN A 197 -17.27 42.56 12.93
CA ASN A 197 -16.39 43.23 13.90
C ASN A 197 -15.18 43.95 13.28
N LYS A 198 -15.00 43.90 11.94
CA LYS A 198 -13.94 44.55 11.16
C LYS A 198 -12.50 44.18 11.58
N MET A 199 -12.31 43.06 12.27
CA MET A 199 -10.98 42.58 12.69
C MET A 199 -10.29 41.69 11.64
N GLY A 200 -11.00 41.32 10.56
CA GLY A 200 -10.50 40.40 9.55
C GLY A 200 -10.52 38.94 9.99
N THR A 201 -9.95 38.09 9.15
CA THR A 201 -9.74 36.67 9.47
C THR A 201 -8.59 36.08 8.65
N ALA A 202 -8.47 34.75 8.63
CA ALA A 202 -7.57 33.98 7.79
C ALA A 202 -8.34 32.85 7.08
N ALA A 203 -8.45 32.90 5.76
CA ALA A 203 -9.08 31.88 4.92
C ALA A 203 -8.06 31.32 3.91
N ARG A 204 -8.23 30.06 3.51
CA ARG A 204 -7.32 29.37 2.58
C ARG A 204 -7.99 28.26 1.80
N TYR A 205 -7.44 27.96 0.62
CA TYR A 205 -7.65 26.73 -0.13
C TYR A 205 -6.36 25.92 -0.18
N THR A 206 -6.47 24.59 -0.19
CA THR A 206 -5.34 23.64 -0.28
C THR A 206 -5.54 22.71 -1.46
N SER A 207 -4.50 22.52 -2.28
CA SER A 207 -4.51 21.67 -3.48
C SER A 207 -4.52 20.18 -3.13
N SER A 208 -4.74 19.34 -4.13
CA SER A 208 -4.29 17.94 -4.07
C SER A 208 -2.77 17.84 -3.89
N THR A 209 -2.31 16.74 -3.28
CA THR A 209 -0.88 16.42 -3.15
C THR A 209 -0.30 15.91 -4.46
N ILE A 210 0.89 16.41 -4.83
CA ILE A 210 1.71 15.94 -5.95
C ILE A 210 2.89 15.13 -5.41
N THR A 211 3.29 14.06 -6.12
CA THR A 211 4.48 13.25 -5.80
C THR A 211 5.59 13.54 -6.81
N LEU A 212 6.82 13.76 -6.33
CA LEU A 212 8.02 13.83 -7.16
C LEU A 212 8.80 12.52 -7.06
N ALA A 213 9.35 12.08 -8.19
CA ALA A 213 10.24 10.93 -8.23
C ALA A 213 11.66 11.32 -7.76
N ALA A 214 12.41 10.37 -7.21
CA ALA A 214 13.81 10.57 -6.88
C ALA A 214 14.61 11.05 -8.11
N GLY A 215 15.50 12.01 -7.92
CA GLY A 215 16.28 12.61 -9.02
C GLY A 215 15.49 13.57 -9.92
N THR A 216 14.28 13.99 -9.53
CA THR A 216 13.50 15.05 -10.21
C THR A 216 13.38 16.31 -9.34
N ALA A 217 13.05 17.42 -9.99
CA ALA A 217 12.72 18.69 -9.33
C ALA A 217 11.49 19.31 -10.02
N ALA A 218 10.87 20.31 -9.39
CA ALA A 218 9.71 21.03 -9.92
C ALA A 218 9.90 22.55 -9.89
N GLU A 219 9.37 23.23 -10.90
CA GLU A 219 9.18 24.68 -10.97
C GLU A 219 7.67 24.96 -10.99
N ILE A 220 7.17 25.57 -9.94
CA ILE A 220 5.76 25.91 -9.74
C ILE A 220 5.60 27.41 -9.98
N SER A 221 4.57 27.83 -10.70
CA SER A 221 4.19 29.25 -10.80
C SER A 221 2.71 29.45 -10.50
N VAL A 222 2.37 30.58 -9.88
CA VAL A 222 0.98 31.01 -9.65
C VAL A 222 0.89 32.54 -9.71
N TRP A 223 -0.24 33.08 -10.17
CA TRP A 223 -0.53 34.50 -10.14
C TRP A 223 -1.38 34.88 -8.93
N VAL A 224 -1.13 36.06 -8.38
CA VAL A 224 -1.87 36.65 -7.26
C VAL A 224 -2.29 38.08 -7.61
N LYS A 225 -3.48 38.49 -7.16
CA LYS A 225 -3.92 39.89 -7.14
C LYS A 225 -4.72 40.16 -5.88
N THR A 226 -4.49 41.29 -5.22
CA THR A 226 -5.22 41.69 -3.99
C THR A 226 -6.07 42.94 -4.22
N SER A 227 -7.10 43.13 -3.39
CA SER A 227 -7.92 44.34 -3.41
C SER A 227 -8.53 44.65 -2.04
N GLY A 228 -8.62 45.94 -1.70
CA GLY A 228 -9.33 46.41 -0.50
C GLY A 228 -8.74 45.99 0.84
N LEU A 229 -7.46 45.63 0.90
CA LEU A 229 -6.86 45.01 2.09
C LEU A 229 -6.88 45.94 3.32
N THR A 230 -7.59 45.52 4.37
CA THR A 230 -7.72 46.27 5.63
C THR A 230 -7.64 45.38 6.88
N TYR A 231 -7.39 45.98 8.03
CA TYR A 231 -7.44 45.39 9.36
C TYR A 231 -7.96 46.41 10.38
N ASN A 232 -8.36 45.97 11.59
CA ASN A 232 -8.66 46.84 12.74
C ASN A 232 -9.50 48.10 12.39
N ASP A 233 -10.83 47.93 12.23
CA ASP A 233 -11.79 49.00 11.89
C ASP A 233 -11.48 49.74 10.57
N GLY A 234 -11.08 48.98 9.54
CA GLY A 234 -10.88 49.52 8.19
C GLY A 234 -9.56 50.27 7.96
N THR A 235 -8.57 50.07 8.82
CA THR A 235 -7.20 50.56 8.60
C THR A 235 -6.60 49.83 7.38
N PRO A 236 -6.13 50.54 6.33
CA PRO A 236 -5.45 49.89 5.20
C PRO A 236 -4.21 49.10 5.63
N VAL A 237 -3.94 47.98 4.98
CA VAL A 237 -2.71 47.21 5.19
C VAL A 237 -1.49 48.03 4.79
N ASP A 238 -0.49 48.07 5.68
CA ASP A 238 0.81 48.73 5.49
C ASP A 238 1.99 47.74 5.67
N GLY A 239 1.76 46.48 5.30
CA GLY A 239 2.68 45.36 5.46
C GLY A 239 2.44 44.51 6.71
N ASN A 240 3.18 43.41 6.84
CA ASN A 240 3.01 42.36 7.89
C ASN A 240 1.63 41.68 7.88
N ARG A 241 0.86 41.87 6.80
CA ARG A 241 -0.47 41.32 6.47
C ARG A 241 -0.59 41.24 4.96
N GLY A 242 -1.43 40.35 4.45
CA GLY A 242 -1.73 40.24 3.03
C GLY A 242 -2.27 38.87 2.63
N ALA A 243 -2.21 38.57 1.34
CA ALA A 243 -2.30 37.20 0.84
C ALA A 243 -1.01 36.41 1.17
N TYR A 244 -1.10 35.08 1.07
CA TYR A 244 0.05 34.19 1.19
C TYR A 244 -0.03 33.00 0.23
N ILE A 245 1.16 32.51 -0.16
CA ILE A 245 1.37 31.23 -0.83
C ILE A 245 2.23 30.36 0.10
N LYS A 246 1.89 29.10 0.25
CA LYS A 246 2.60 28.16 1.14
C LYS A 246 2.75 26.81 0.48
N ILE A 247 4.00 26.37 0.35
CA ILE A 247 4.38 25.05 -0.14
C ILE A 247 4.52 24.14 1.08
N ASN A 248 3.64 23.17 1.23
CA ASN A 248 3.84 22.06 2.16
C ASN A 248 4.68 21.00 1.47
N SER A 249 5.73 20.51 2.12
CA SER A 249 6.55 19.39 1.64
C SER A 249 6.58 18.27 2.67
N ASN A 250 6.65 17.03 2.20
CA ASN A 250 6.80 15.84 3.04
C ASN A 250 7.80 14.89 2.36
N VAL A 251 8.75 14.39 3.15
CA VAL A 251 9.85 13.53 2.70
C VAL A 251 9.82 12.26 3.55
N GLY A 252 9.63 11.11 2.89
CA GLY A 252 9.58 9.80 3.54
C GLY A 252 8.45 9.62 4.57
N GLY A 253 7.35 10.36 4.44
CA GLY A 253 6.26 10.38 5.42
C GLY A 253 6.40 11.46 6.49
N THR A 254 7.58 12.06 6.65
CA THR A 254 7.83 13.16 7.61
C THR A 254 7.54 14.51 6.96
N SER A 255 6.61 15.27 7.54
CA SER A 255 6.29 16.63 7.10
C SER A 255 7.44 17.58 7.43
N GLN A 256 7.86 18.35 6.42
CA GLN A 256 8.98 19.27 6.50
C GLN A 256 8.49 20.69 6.80
N ASN A 257 9.40 21.57 7.21
CA ASN A 257 9.07 22.98 7.40
C ASN A 257 8.62 23.61 6.07
N PRO A 258 7.40 24.17 5.98
CA PRO A 258 6.84 24.65 4.73
C PRO A 258 7.46 25.99 4.31
N LEU A 259 7.75 26.14 3.01
CA LEU A 259 8.14 27.43 2.43
C LEU A 259 6.89 28.32 2.36
N VAL A 260 6.89 29.42 3.13
CA VAL A 260 5.77 30.38 3.18
C VAL A 260 6.22 31.73 2.68
N VAL A 261 5.56 32.25 1.64
CA VAL A 261 5.64 33.66 1.21
C VAL A 261 4.35 34.34 1.63
N ARG A 262 4.43 35.23 2.61
CA ARG A 262 3.29 35.95 3.19
C ARG A 262 3.37 37.46 2.96
N ASN A 263 2.28 38.15 3.28
CA ASN A 263 2.13 39.60 3.19
C ASN A 263 2.18 40.10 1.74
N ILE A 264 1.71 39.28 0.80
CA ILE A 264 1.55 39.66 -0.59
C ILE A 264 0.42 40.70 -0.66
N ASP A 265 0.72 41.87 -1.19
CA ASP A 265 -0.26 42.91 -1.54
C ASP A 265 0.17 43.56 -2.86
N THR A 266 -0.62 43.37 -3.90
CA THR A 266 -0.36 43.87 -5.26
C THR A 266 -0.96 45.26 -5.50
N SER A 267 -1.37 45.97 -4.45
CA SER A 267 -2.04 47.28 -4.52
C SER A 267 -1.21 48.38 -5.19
N ASP A 268 0.12 48.26 -5.20
CA ASP A 268 1.06 49.15 -5.91
C ASP A 268 1.30 48.74 -7.39
N ILE A 269 0.81 47.58 -7.85
CA ILE A 269 0.97 47.09 -9.24
C ILE A 269 -0.11 47.76 -10.14
N PRO A 270 0.27 48.57 -11.15
CA PRO A 270 -0.71 49.26 -11.98
C PRO A 270 -1.46 48.30 -12.91
N GLU A 271 -2.75 48.54 -13.19
CA GLU A 271 -3.54 47.76 -14.18
C GLU A 271 -2.91 47.71 -15.59
N THR A 272 -1.99 48.63 -15.92
CA THR A 272 -1.24 48.62 -17.19
C THR A 272 -0.09 47.60 -17.24
N GLU A 273 0.16 46.90 -16.14
CA GLU A 273 1.21 45.89 -15.97
C GLU A 273 0.52 44.59 -15.48
N ASN A 274 0.46 43.59 -16.36
CA ASN A 274 -0.21 42.29 -16.13
C ASN A 274 -1.63 42.40 -15.55
N ASN A 275 -2.42 43.39 -15.96
CA ASN A 275 -3.75 43.69 -15.43
C ASN A 275 -3.80 43.92 -13.89
N GLY A 276 -2.68 44.26 -13.25
CA GLY A 276 -2.56 44.39 -11.79
C GLY A 276 -2.28 43.07 -11.04
N TRP A 277 -1.95 42.00 -11.76
CA TRP A 277 -1.56 40.70 -11.20
C TRP A 277 -0.03 40.56 -11.10
N GLU A 278 0.43 39.77 -10.12
CA GLU A 278 1.84 39.48 -9.90
C GLU A 278 2.09 37.96 -9.84
N GLN A 279 3.13 37.48 -10.53
CA GLN A 279 3.49 36.05 -10.56
C GLN A 279 4.56 35.72 -9.51
N PHE A 280 4.41 34.56 -8.88
CA PHE A 280 5.34 33.98 -7.90
C PHE A 280 5.80 32.60 -8.39
N THR A 281 7.10 32.32 -8.28
CA THR A 281 7.74 31.09 -8.78
C THR A 281 8.53 30.38 -7.70
N PHE A 282 8.33 29.07 -7.57
CA PHE A 282 8.93 28.22 -6.53
C PHE A 282 9.62 27.02 -7.15
N TYR A 283 10.88 26.78 -6.75
CA TYR A 283 11.65 25.59 -7.15
C TYR A 283 11.70 24.58 -5.99
N ILE A 284 11.35 23.33 -6.24
CA ILE A 284 11.47 22.22 -5.27
C ILE A 284 12.43 21.19 -5.85
N ASN A 285 13.56 20.92 -5.19
CA ASN A 285 14.35 19.72 -5.46
C ASN A 285 13.78 18.56 -4.63
N ALA A 286 13.67 17.36 -5.20
CA ALA A 286 13.20 16.19 -4.44
C ALA A 286 14.37 15.46 -3.77
N SER A 287 14.13 14.85 -2.60
CA SER A 287 15.09 13.93 -2.00
C SER A 287 15.45 12.82 -3.00
N PRO A 288 16.75 12.49 -3.19
CA PRO A 288 17.17 11.49 -4.17
C PRO A 288 17.06 10.06 -3.63
N TYR A 289 16.57 9.85 -2.39
CA TYR A 289 16.44 8.53 -1.75
C TYR A 289 15.13 8.33 -0.98
N ALA A 290 14.33 9.38 -0.76
CA ALA A 290 13.05 9.31 -0.08
C ALA A 290 11.90 9.86 -0.95
N THR A 291 10.70 9.29 -0.80
CA THR A 291 9.52 9.76 -1.53
C THR A 291 9.21 11.19 -1.11
N THR A 292 9.29 12.10 -2.08
CA THR A 292 8.98 13.52 -1.89
C THR A 292 7.56 13.80 -2.37
N THR A 293 6.75 14.44 -1.54
CA THR A 293 5.41 14.92 -1.91
C THR A 293 5.23 16.38 -1.49
N PHE A 294 4.41 17.12 -2.22
CA PHE A 294 4.11 18.52 -1.90
C PHE A 294 2.66 18.92 -2.20
N SER A 295 2.18 19.98 -1.57
CA SER A 295 0.89 20.62 -1.88
C SER A 295 0.97 22.14 -1.71
N VAL A 296 0.10 22.86 -2.41
CA VAL A 296 0.04 24.33 -2.41
C VAL A 296 -1.16 24.79 -1.59
N GLU A 297 -0.90 25.71 -0.68
CA GLU A 297 -1.92 26.53 -0.01
C GLU A 297 -1.91 27.94 -0.58
N LEU A 298 -3.11 28.43 -0.92
CA LEU A 298 -3.38 29.79 -1.36
C LEU A 298 -4.32 30.43 -0.33
N GLY A 299 -3.94 31.57 0.24
CA GLY A 299 -4.62 32.12 1.41
C GLY A 299 -4.64 33.64 1.52
N LEU A 300 -5.56 34.15 2.34
CA LEU A 300 -5.72 35.56 2.68
C LEU A 300 -5.77 35.72 4.20
N GLY A 301 -4.80 36.44 4.77
CA GLY A 301 -4.56 36.51 6.21
C GLY A 301 -4.01 35.21 6.80
N MET A 302 -3.36 35.30 7.96
CA MET A 302 -2.85 34.13 8.69
C MET A 302 -3.26 34.19 10.17
N GLN A 303 -3.34 33.03 10.82
CA GLN A 303 -3.34 32.96 12.28
C GLN A 303 -1.90 33.16 12.76
N THR A 304 -1.66 34.19 13.59
CA THR A 304 -0.35 34.36 14.23
C THR A 304 -0.07 33.24 15.23
N ASP A 305 1.18 32.80 15.32
CA ASP A 305 1.59 31.69 16.18
C ASP A 305 1.45 32.02 17.68
N GLY A 306 1.04 31.01 18.45
CA GLY A 306 0.72 31.14 19.88
C GLY A 306 -0.44 30.24 20.29
N LYS A 307 -0.65 30.11 21.61
CA LYS A 307 -1.68 29.22 22.19
C LYS A 307 -3.08 29.85 22.32
N GLU A 308 -3.21 31.12 21.96
CA GLU A 308 -4.42 31.92 22.06
C GLU A 308 -4.75 32.54 20.70
N THR A 309 -6.03 32.87 20.47
CA THR A 309 -6.46 33.48 19.20
C THR A 309 -5.86 34.88 19.03
N ASN A 310 -5.05 35.07 17.99
CA ASN A 310 -4.32 36.31 17.75
C ASN A 310 -4.60 36.87 16.35
N TYR A 311 -5.23 38.04 16.32
CA TYR A 311 -5.68 38.73 15.10
C TYR A 311 -4.58 39.56 14.41
N LEU A 312 -3.32 39.50 14.85
CA LEU A 312 -2.26 40.35 14.30
C LEU A 312 -2.04 40.16 12.79
N GLU A 313 -2.16 38.93 12.26
CA GLU A 313 -2.03 38.63 10.82
C GLU A 313 -3.38 38.48 10.09
N TYR A 314 -4.50 38.84 10.72
CA TYR A 314 -5.83 38.84 10.09
C TYR A 314 -5.99 39.98 9.07
N VAL A 315 -6.77 39.70 8.03
CA VAL A 315 -7.03 40.61 6.91
C VAL A 315 -8.51 40.61 6.55
N GLN A 316 -9.05 41.75 6.13
CA GLN A 316 -10.28 41.88 5.34
C GLN A 316 -9.97 42.33 3.91
N GLY A 317 -10.88 42.05 2.99
CA GLY A 317 -10.75 42.35 1.57
C GLY A 317 -10.58 41.06 0.76
N TYR A 318 -9.92 41.18 -0.39
CA TYR A 318 -9.92 40.16 -1.44
C TYR A 318 -8.51 39.74 -1.84
N ALA A 319 -8.35 38.45 -2.11
CA ALA A 319 -7.23 37.88 -2.84
C ALA A 319 -7.76 36.98 -3.96
N PHE A 320 -7.20 37.14 -5.14
CA PHE A 320 -7.52 36.38 -6.34
C PHE A 320 -6.28 35.57 -6.75
N PHE A 321 -6.48 34.35 -7.21
CA PHE A 321 -5.42 33.44 -7.66
C PHE A 321 -5.79 32.80 -9.01
N ASP A 322 -4.78 32.62 -9.88
CA ASP A 322 -4.94 32.08 -11.23
C ASP A 322 -3.64 31.43 -11.78
N ASP A 323 -3.75 30.59 -12.82
CA ASP A 323 -2.67 29.85 -13.52
C ASP A 323 -1.65 29.22 -12.54
N LEU A 324 -2.14 28.43 -11.56
CA LEU A 324 -1.27 27.53 -10.79
C LEU A 324 -0.90 26.33 -11.67
N LYS A 325 0.37 26.27 -12.05
CA LYS A 325 0.95 25.16 -12.84
C LYS A 325 2.30 24.73 -12.29
N TYR A 326 2.75 23.54 -12.67
CA TYR A 326 4.12 23.11 -12.37
C TYR A 326 4.78 22.36 -13.53
N THR A 327 6.06 22.64 -13.73
CA THR A 327 6.97 22.00 -14.68
C THR A 327 7.90 21.04 -13.93
N VAL A 328 7.89 19.75 -14.25
CA VAL A 328 8.91 18.82 -13.76
C VAL A 328 10.18 18.93 -14.60
N MET A 329 11.34 18.84 -13.95
CA MET A 329 12.69 18.80 -14.53
C MET A 329 13.56 17.73 -13.87
N GLN A 330 14.77 17.49 -14.39
CA GLN A 330 15.76 16.67 -13.69
C GLN A 330 16.33 17.44 -12.49
N SER A 331 16.62 16.76 -11.37
CA SER A 331 17.27 17.38 -10.21
C SER A 331 18.59 18.07 -10.57
N ALA A 332 19.35 17.50 -11.52
CA ALA A 332 20.58 18.10 -12.06
C ALA A 332 20.40 19.45 -12.79
N ASP A 333 19.17 19.86 -13.14
CA ASP A 333 18.88 21.19 -13.69
C ASP A 333 18.62 22.25 -12.58
N PHE A 334 18.34 21.83 -11.34
CA PHE A 334 17.88 22.69 -10.23
C PHE A 334 18.84 23.85 -9.93
N ASP A 335 20.12 23.57 -9.70
CA ASP A 335 21.19 24.56 -9.51
C ASP A 335 21.21 25.65 -10.60
N SER A 336 20.95 25.26 -11.85
CA SER A 336 20.95 26.18 -12.98
C SER A 336 19.72 27.10 -12.98
N LYS A 337 18.58 26.57 -12.54
CA LYS A 337 17.29 27.27 -12.42
C LYS A 337 17.28 28.24 -11.24
N ILE A 338 17.74 27.82 -10.07
CA ILE A 338 17.79 28.67 -8.87
C ILE A 338 18.86 29.76 -8.93
N SER A 339 19.61 29.88 -10.03
CA SER A 339 20.60 30.97 -10.23
C SER A 339 20.00 32.39 -10.25
N SER A 340 18.67 32.52 -10.33
CA SER A 340 17.89 33.75 -10.12
C SER A 340 17.43 33.98 -8.67
N VAL A 341 17.41 32.95 -7.82
CA VAL A 341 16.92 32.97 -6.44
C VAL A 341 18.00 33.58 -5.54
N PRO A 342 17.72 34.68 -4.80
CA PRO A 342 18.66 35.21 -3.82
C PRO A 342 18.81 34.28 -2.62
N ALA A 343 20.01 34.17 -2.04
CA ALA A 343 20.32 33.24 -0.96
C ALA A 343 19.48 33.37 0.34
N GLY A 344 18.70 34.45 0.50
CA GLY A 344 17.70 34.60 1.59
C GLY A 344 16.27 34.20 1.19
N GLN A 345 16.12 33.55 0.04
CA GLN A 345 14.87 33.01 -0.53
C GLN A 345 15.07 31.56 -1.04
N ALA A 346 16.29 31.02 -0.88
CA ALA A 346 16.64 29.63 -1.14
C ALA A 346 16.77 28.91 0.21
N LEU A 347 15.80 28.08 0.54
CA LEU A 347 15.75 27.27 1.75
C LEU A 347 16.31 25.87 1.48
N THR A 348 16.71 25.18 2.53
CA THR A 348 17.17 23.77 2.49
C THR A 348 16.35 22.92 3.46
N LEU A 349 16.41 21.60 3.32
CA LEU A 349 15.75 20.66 4.23
C LEU A 349 16.21 20.95 5.67
N ASN A 350 15.24 21.05 6.59
CA ASN A 350 15.50 21.06 8.01
C ASN A 350 14.75 19.91 8.68
N LEU A 351 15.51 18.93 9.19
CA LEU A 351 15.00 17.75 9.87
C LEU A 351 14.71 18.00 11.36
N GLU A 352 15.25 19.08 11.93
CA GLU A 352 14.81 19.59 13.23
C GLU A 352 13.47 20.30 13.05
N PHE A 353 12.36 19.64 13.42
CA PHE A 353 11.02 20.24 13.39
C PHE A 353 10.88 21.36 14.43
N ASP A 354 11.34 22.56 14.08
CA ASP A 354 11.06 23.80 14.80
C ASP A 354 9.89 24.55 14.14
N SER A 355 8.92 24.95 14.95
CA SER A 355 7.75 25.73 14.52
C SER A 355 8.02 27.22 14.33
N ASP A 356 9.22 27.72 14.65
CA ASP A 356 9.69 29.08 14.32
C ASP A 356 10.00 29.20 12.81
N LEU A 357 8.94 29.08 12.02
CA LEU A 357 8.90 29.06 10.55
C LEU A 357 9.71 30.17 9.87
N GLU A 358 10.49 29.82 8.84
CA GLU A 358 11.15 30.75 7.90
C GLU A 358 10.13 31.42 6.95
N LYS A 359 9.19 32.18 7.52
CA LYS A 359 8.15 32.93 6.80
C LYS A 359 8.77 34.11 6.03
N LEU A 360 9.01 33.89 4.74
CA LEU A 360 9.44 34.93 3.81
C LEU A 360 8.33 35.98 3.66
N ASP A 361 8.75 37.25 3.65
CA ASP A 361 7.85 38.39 3.67
C ASP A 361 7.95 39.13 2.35
N ALA A 362 6.86 39.17 1.58
CA ALA A 362 6.83 39.79 0.25
C ALA A 362 7.29 41.27 0.28
N THR A 363 7.11 41.97 1.40
CA THR A 363 7.57 43.36 1.58
C THR A 363 9.09 43.50 1.78
N LYS A 364 9.83 42.38 1.91
CA LYS A 364 11.27 42.33 2.27
C LYS A 364 12.13 41.54 1.29
N VAL A 365 11.54 40.80 0.35
CA VAL A 365 12.26 40.08 -0.70
C VAL A 365 12.71 41.02 -1.83
N THR A 366 13.54 40.53 -2.75
CA THR A 366 14.07 41.32 -3.89
C THR A 366 13.67 40.74 -5.25
N SER A 367 12.73 39.79 -5.24
CA SER A 367 12.40 38.89 -6.34
C SER A 367 11.20 38.03 -5.92
N ASN A 368 10.49 37.48 -6.90
CA ASN A 368 9.38 36.54 -6.65
C ASN A 368 9.80 35.10 -6.99
N TYR A 369 11.10 34.80 -6.86
CA TYR A 369 11.71 33.50 -7.15
C TYR A 369 12.24 32.91 -5.85
N PHE A 370 11.76 31.72 -5.52
CA PHE A 370 11.99 31.03 -4.26
C PHE A 370 12.46 29.60 -4.51
N SER A 371 13.19 28.99 -3.59
CA SER A 371 13.47 27.56 -3.66
C SER A 371 13.46 26.88 -2.30
N ILE A 372 13.15 25.58 -2.30
CA ILE A 372 13.43 24.66 -1.20
C ILE A 372 14.15 23.43 -1.75
N ASP A 373 15.35 23.17 -1.25
CA ASP A 373 16.10 21.97 -1.59
C ASP A 373 15.80 20.87 -0.56
N LEU A 374 15.21 19.76 -1.00
CA LEU A 374 14.88 18.61 -0.15
C LEU A 374 15.92 17.48 -0.27
N ASP A 375 17.06 17.72 -0.93
CA ASP A 375 18.23 16.86 -0.91
C ASP A 375 19.20 17.31 0.20
N THR A 376 19.56 16.40 1.11
CA THR A 376 20.63 16.62 2.12
C THR A 376 21.92 15.88 1.78
N THR A 377 21.94 15.11 0.69
CA THR A 377 22.96 14.09 0.48
C THR A 377 24.08 14.51 -0.46
N ASP A 378 25.22 14.88 0.15
CA ASP A 378 26.53 15.03 -0.50
C ASP A 378 27.08 13.62 -0.87
N LEU A 379 26.38 12.95 -1.80
CA LEU A 379 26.54 11.55 -2.17
C LEU A 379 27.94 11.27 -2.75
N ASN A 380 28.76 10.57 -1.97
CA ASN A 380 30.15 10.27 -2.30
C ASN A 380 30.24 9.34 -3.52
N GLY A 381 30.97 9.78 -4.55
CA GLY A 381 31.25 9.00 -5.75
C GLY A 381 32.10 7.76 -5.47
N LEU A 382 31.77 6.63 -6.10
CA LEU A 382 32.46 5.36 -5.90
C LEU A 382 33.15 4.84 -7.18
N SER A 383 34.46 4.60 -7.11
CA SER A 383 35.22 3.97 -8.21
C SER A 383 35.40 2.46 -8.00
N ILE A 384 35.20 1.72 -9.09
CA ILE A 384 35.34 0.27 -9.18
C ILE A 384 36.76 -0.05 -9.63
N ASN A 385 37.49 -0.96 -8.98
CA ASN A 385 38.82 -1.33 -9.49
C ASN A 385 38.72 -2.27 -10.69
N ASN A 386 39.78 -2.28 -11.51
CA ASN A 386 39.94 -3.18 -12.66
C ASN A 386 40.01 -4.69 -12.30
N ASN A 387 39.85 -5.05 -11.02
CA ASN A 387 40.03 -6.39 -10.47
C ASN A 387 38.71 -7.10 -10.12
N VAL A 388 37.54 -6.44 -10.25
CA VAL A 388 36.24 -7.07 -10.00
C VAL A 388 36.13 -8.33 -10.85
N THR A 389 36.00 -9.46 -10.16
CA THR A 389 35.99 -10.78 -10.77
C THR A 389 34.55 -11.19 -11.06
N ILE A 390 34.33 -11.70 -12.28
CA ILE A 390 33.03 -12.23 -12.71
C ILE A 390 33.09 -13.75 -12.58
N GLU A 391 32.14 -14.33 -11.88
CA GLU A 391 32.01 -15.77 -11.72
C GLU A 391 30.71 -16.31 -12.31
N ASN A 392 30.65 -17.62 -12.51
CA ASN A 392 29.39 -18.32 -12.75
C ASN A 392 28.58 -18.33 -11.45
N THR A 393 27.30 -17.97 -11.53
CA THR A 393 26.40 -18.01 -10.37
C THR A 393 26.34 -19.41 -9.75
N LYS A 394 26.15 -19.47 -8.43
CA LYS A 394 26.13 -20.71 -7.65
C LYS A 394 24.80 -20.80 -6.90
N SER A 395 24.05 -21.88 -7.10
CA SER A 395 22.87 -22.19 -6.30
C SER A 395 23.26 -23.27 -5.27
N GLY A 396 23.63 -22.82 -4.07
CA GLY A 396 24.18 -23.66 -3.01
C GLY A 396 25.46 -24.40 -3.41
N LYS A 397 25.32 -25.66 -3.87
CA LYS A 397 26.44 -26.52 -4.32
C LYS A 397 26.42 -26.83 -5.82
N ILE A 398 25.51 -26.20 -6.57
CA ILE A 398 25.30 -26.38 -8.01
C ILE A 398 25.83 -25.13 -8.72
N THR A 399 26.65 -25.31 -9.76
CA THR A 399 27.03 -24.25 -10.70
C THR A 399 26.42 -24.52 -12.07
N VAL A 400 26.49 -23.53 -12.97
CA VAL A 400 26.08 -23.64 -14.38
C VAL A 400 26.67 -24.89 -15.07
N GLN A 401 27.88 -25.30 -14.66
CA GLN A 401 28.62 -26.45 -15.19
C GLN A 401 28.02 -27.82 -14.78
N ASN A 402 27.07 -27.83 -13.83
CA ASN A 402 26.34 -29.03 -13.41
C ASN A 402 25.00 -29.22 -14.14
N LEU A 403 24.59 -28.25 -14.98
CA LEU A 403 23.37 -28.33 -15.77
C LEU A 403 23.55 -29.27 -16.97
N SER A 404 22.48 -29.98 -17.35
CA SER A 404 22.51 -30.93 -18.48
C SER A 404 22.75 -30.29 -19.86
N PHE A 405 22.66 -28.96 -19.94
CA PHE A 405 22.86 -28.11 -21.12
C PHE A 405 23.97 -27.05 -20.87
N ALA A 406 24.90 -27.31 -19.94
CA ALA A 406 26.03 -26.41 -19.64
C ALA A 406 26.85 -26.03 -20.89
N ASP A 407 27.07 -26.98 -21.80
CA ASP A 407 27.78 -26.78 -23.08
C ASP A 407 27.07 -25.77 -24.02
N GLU A 408 25.76 -25.54 -23.86
CA GLU A 408 24.99 -24.57 -24.64
C GLU A 408 25.08 -23.17 -24.00
N LEU A 409 24.87 -23.05 -22.68
CA LEU A 409 24.96 -21.77 -21.97
C LEU A 409 26.38 -21.19 -21.95
N LEU A 410 27.40 -22.05 -21.84
CA LEU A 410 28.81 -21.66 -21.73
C LEU A 410 29.55 -21.64 -23.08
N ALA A 411 28.83 -21.79 -24.19
CA ALA A 411 29.41 -21.93 -25.54
C ALA A 411 30.35 -20.78 -25.96
N ASP A 412 30.14 -19.57 -25.41
CA ASP A 412 30.95 -18.38 -25.65
C ASP A 412 31.54 -17.75 -24.36
N TYR A 413 31.66 -18.52 -23.28
CA TYR A 413 32.09 -18.05 -21.94
C TYR A 413 33.29 -17.09 -21.95
N ASP A 414 34.41 -17.44 -22.62
CA ASP A 414 35.61 -16.58 -22.68
C ASP A 414 35.33 -15.20 -23.30
N LYS A 415 34.36 -15.09 -24.22
CA LYS A 415 33.94 -13.82 -24.83
C LYS A 415 33.06 -13.03 -23.86
N ASP A 416 32.13 -13.71 -23.19
CA ASP A 416 31.20 -13.10 -22.26
C ASP A 416 31.90 -12.57 -21.01
N MET A 417 32.92 -13.28 -20.50
CA MET A 417 33.85 -12.77 -19.49
C MET A 417 34.63 -11.55 -20.00
N SER A 418 35.03 -11.50 -21.28
CA SER A 418 35.71 -10.31 -21.84
C SER A 418 34.80 -9.08 -22.00
N ARG A 419 33.50 -9.30 -22.18
CA ARG A 419 32.42 -8.28 -22.25
C ARG A 419 31.89 -7.86 -20.87
N SER A 420 32.08 -8.69 -19.85
CA SER A 420 31.65 -8.43 -18.48
C SER A 420 32.73 -7.73 -17.64
N GLY A 421 32.40 -7.35 -16.41
CA GLY A 421 33.24 -6.55 -15.52
C GLY A 421 33.12 -5.04 -15.77
N ARG A 422 34.05 -4.28 -15.20
CA ARG A 422 34.14 -2.83 -15.36
C ARG A 422 34.39 -2.44 -16.83
N LYS A 423 33.57 -1.54 -17.36
CA LYS A 423 33.60 -0.97 -18.72
C LYS A 423 33.34 0.53 -18.70
N PHE A 424 33.65 1.18 -19.81
CA PHE A 424 33.17 2.52 -20.16
C PHE A 424 32.32 2.44 -21.43
N THR A 425 31.49 3.46 -21.71
CA THR A 425 30.69 3.47 -22.96
C THR A 425 31.54 3.44 -24.23
N SER A 426 32.81 3.87 -24.16
CA SER A 426 33.77 3.75 -25.27
C SER A 426 34.15 2.31 -25.62
N ASP A 427 33.92 1.35 -24.72
CA ASP A 427 34.17 -0.07 -24.98
C ASP A 427 33.02 -0.71 -25.76
N PHE A 428 31.82 -0.12 -25.77
CA PHE A 428 30.60 -0.68 -26.33
C PHE A 428 30.56 -0.54 -27.86
N THR A 429 31.35 -1.38 -28.53
CA THR A 429 31.53 -1.35 -29.99
C THR A 429 31.42 -2.74 -30.62
N GLU A 430 31.01 -2.80 -31.89
CA GLU A 430 31.02 -4.05 -32.67
C GLU A 430 32.44 -4.63 -32.83
N ALA A 431 33.47 -3.77 -32.77
CA ALA A 431 34.88 -4.18 -32.79
C ALA A 431 35.31 -4.94 -31.53
N ASN A 432 34.74 -4.60 -30.37
CA ASN A 432 34.87 -5.34 -29.12
C ASN A 432 33.83 -6.49 -29.01
N GLY A 433 33.04 -6.72 -30.06
CA GLY A 433 32.16 -7.88 -30.18
C GLY A 433 30.82 -7.78 -29.45
N TYR A 434 30.36 -6.56 -29.10
CA TYR A 434 28.99 -6.34 -28.63
C TYR A 434 27.99 -6.37 -29.79
N ALA A 435 26.75 -6.78 -29.51
CA ALA A 435 25.66 -6.75 -30.48
C ALA A 435 25.09 -5.33 -30.65
N SER A 436 24.61 -4.99 -31.85
CA SER A 436 24.11 -3.64 -32.15
C SER A 436 22.86 -3.23 -31.33
N LYS A 437 22.11 -4.19 -30.74
CA LYS A 437 21.07 -3.88 -29.73
C LYS A 437 21.72 -3.32 -28.45
N PHE A 438 22.64 -4.08 -27.85
CA PHE A 438 23.36 -3.65 -26.65
C PHE A 438 24.02 -2.28 -26.84
N ILE A 439 24.65 -2.03 -27.99
CA ILE A 439 25.28 -0.73 -28.27
C ILE A 439 24.24 0.40 -28.27
N LYS A 440 23.05 0.15 -28.84
CA LYS A 440 21.95 1.12 -28.87
C LYS A 440 21.40 1.41 -27.47
N ASP A 441 21.33 0.41 -26.60
CA ASP A 441 20.79 0.53 -25.24
C ASP A 441 21.66 1.42 -24.31
N PHE A 442 22.81 1.94 -24.79
CA PHE A 442 23.64 2.94 -24.10
C PHE A 442 23.90 4.21 -24.96
N GLU A 443 23.20 4.42 -26.08
CA GLU A 443 23.40 5.58 -26.96
C GLU A 443 23.15 6.93 -26.25
N LYS A 444 22.12 7.00 -25.37
CA LYS A 444 21.83 8.20 -24.56
C LYS A 444 22.67 8.31 -23.28
N PHE A 445 23.47 7.31 -22.91
CA PHE A 445 24.07 7.20 -21.57
C PHE A 445 24.80 8.48 -21.12
N ASN A 446 25.54 9.12 -22.03
CA ASN A 446 26.33 10.32 -21.75
C ASN A 446 25.51 11.63 -21.71
N THR A 447 24.18 11.53 -21.67
CA THR A 447 23.23 12.65 -21.47
C THR A 447 22.25 12.38 -20.32
N LEU A 448 22.54 11.42 -19.45
CA LEU A 448 21.73 11.11 -18.26
C LEU A 448 22.35 11.81 -17.03
N PRO A 449 21.58 12.18 -16.00
CA PRO A 449 22.12 12.93 -14.85
C PRO A 449 23.18 12.16 -14.05
N PHE A 450 23.15 10.83 -14.10
CA PHE A 450 24.15 9.92 -13.52
C PHE A 450 25.17 9.38 -14.56
N GLY A 451 25.08 9.78 -15.83
CA GLY A 451 25.79 9.17 -16.94
C GLY A 451 26.65 10.16 -17.74
N GLY A 452 27.97 9.97 -17.69
CA GLY A 452 28.93 10.81 -18.40
C GLY A 452 30.25 10.10 -18.68
N ALA A 453 31.20 10.81 -19.29
CA ALA A 453 32.54 10.28 -19.53
C ALA A 453 33.53 10.88 -18.52
N PRO A 454 34.22 10.08 -17.68
CA PRO A 454 34.37 8.61 -17.72
C PRO A 454 33.67 7.89 -16.55
N GLU A 455 32.33 7.94 -16.46
CA GLU A 455 31.59 7.15 -15.47
C GLU A 455 31.75 5.64 -15.74
N GLU A 456 31.73 4.85 -14.68
CA GLU A 456 32.08 3.43 -14.69
C GLU A 456 30.84 2.56 -14.72
N ILE A 457 30.86 1.52 -15.56
CA ILE A 457 29.73 0.59 -15.72
C ILE A 457 30.21 -0.82 -15.41
N LEU A 458 29.67 -1.44 -14.36
CA LEU A 458 29.80 -2.87 -14.10
C LEU A 458 28.81 -3.61 -15.01
N VAL A 459 29.31 -4.38 -15.97
CA VAL A 459 28.48 -5.15 -16.91
C VAL A 459 28.55 -6.64 -16.57
N LEU A 460 27.39 -7.29 -16.52
CA LEU A 460 27.23 -8.74 -16.58
C LEU A 460 26.56 -9.08 -17.91
N TYR A 461 27.32 -9.63 -18.86
CA TYR A 461 26.86 -9.88 -20.23
C TYR A 461 26.86 -11.37 -20.54
N SER A 462 25.76 -11.91 -21.06
CA SER A 462 25.63 -13.34 -21.39
C SER A 462 25.00 -13.55 -22.77
N SER A 463 25.77 -14.09 -23.71
CA SER A 463 25.34 -14.31 -25.10
C SER A 463 24.47 -15.55 -25.32
N HIS A 464 24.44 -16.48 -24.36
CA HIS A 464 23.58 -17.68 -24.39
C HIS A 464 22.81 -17.90 -23.08
N GLY A 465 22.89 -16.97 -22.13
CA GLY A 465 22.08 -16.96 -20.90
C GLY A 465 22.64 -17.70 -19.69
N ALA A 466 23.92 -18.09 -19.70
CA ALA A 466 24.62 -18.44 -18.46
C ALA A 466 24.48 -17.32 -17.42
N PRO A 467 24.09 -17.62 -16.17
CA PRO A 467 23.99 -16.62 -15.11
C PRO A 467 25.39 -16.33 -14.53
N TYR A 468 25.61 -15.06 -14.20
CA TYR A 468 26.89 -14.58 -13.68
C TYR A 468 26.68 -13.71 -12.43
N THR A 469 27.67 -13.70 -11.53
CA THR A 469 27.74 -12.73 -10.42
C THR A 469 29.05 -11.97 -10.39
N ALA A 470 29.02 -10.80 -9.76
CA ALA A 470 30.16 -9.97 -9.42
C ALA A 470 30.03 -9.46 -7.98
N THR A 471 31.07 -9.62 -7.16
CA THR A 471 31.11 -9.08 -5.79
C THR A 471 31.93 -7.80 -5.76
N LEU A 472 31.40 -6.75 -5.15
CA LEU A 472 32.14 -5.55 -4.75
C LEU A 472 32.48 -5.64 -3.26
N ASP A 473 33.76 -5.43 -2.94
CA ASP A 473 34.31 -5.54 -1.59
C ASP A 473 35.51 -4.59 -1.38
N SER A 474 35.98 -4.45 -0.14
CA SER A 474 37.09 -3.55 0.24
C SER A 474 38.46 -3.90 -0.37
N SER A 475 38.60 -5.03 -1.08
CA SER A 475 39.79 -5.37 -1.87
C SER A 475 39.69 -4.94 -3.33
N ASN A 476 38.47 -4.69 -3.83
CA ASN A 476 38.19 -4.43 -5.24
C ASN A 476 37.43 -3.11 -5.51
N VAL A 477 37.08 -2.36 -4.47
CA VAL A 477 36.53 -0.99 -4.51
C VAL A 477 37.33 -0.09 -3.57
N GLY A 478 37.60 1.16 -3.98
CA GLY A 478 38.56 2.04 -3.29
C GLY A 478 37.98 2.90 -2.16
N ASP A 479 36.74 3.36 -2.32
CA ASP A 479 36.25 4.56 -1.63
C ASP A 479 34.91 4.37 -0.87
N LEU A 480 34.37 3.13 -0.81
CA LEU A 480 33.20 2.79 0.02
C LEU A 480 33.70 2.19 1.35
N PRO A 481 33.28 2.72 2.52
CA PRO A 481 33.42 2.00 3.77
C PRO A 481 32.48 0.79 3.76
N PHE A 482 33.02 -0.39 3.45
CA PHE A 482 32.34 -1.68 3.65
C PHE A 482 32.28 -2.09 5.14
N GLU A 483 32.38 -1.11 6.03
CA GLU A 483 32.64 -1.25 7.46
C GLU A 483 31.76 -0.20 8.18
N LEU A 484 30.96 -0.64 9.14
CA LEU A 484 29.96 0.19 9.84
C LEU A 484 30.06 -0.06 11.34
N GLY A 485 30.28 1.00 12.12
CA GLY A 485 30.41 0.95 13.58
C GLY A 485 29.08 0.82 14.30
N LYS A 486 29.13 0.68 15.63
CA LYS A 486 27.94 0.63 16.48
C LYS A 486 27.05 1.86 16.28
N ASP A 487 25.74 1.61 16.16
CA ASP A 487 24.65 2.57 16.01
C ASP A 487 24.80 3.48 14.76
N GLU A 488 25.74 3.18 13.86
CA GLU A 488 25.91 3.91 12.61
C GLU A 488 24.93 3.42 11.52
N SER A 489 24.55 4.35 10.65
CA SER A 489 23.66 4.13 9.51
C SER A 489 24.30 4.65 8.23
N MET A 490 23.97 4.06 7.08
CA MET A 490 24.40 4.54 5.77
C MET A 490 23.41 4.25 4.66
N LEU A 491 23.51 5.06 3.60
CA LEU A 491 22.88 4.87 2.32
C LEU A 491 23.91 4.40 1.30
N VAL A 492 23.56 3.39 0.51
CA VAL A 492 24.25 3.01 -0.75
C VAL A 492 23.25 3.12 -1.89
N SER A 493 23.59 3.87 -2.93
CA SER A 493 22.77 4.11 -4.13
C SER A 493 23.51 3.67 -5.39
N PHE A 494 22.80 3.13 -6.37
CA PHE A 494 23.32 2.84 -7.71
C PHE A 494 22.19 2.75 -8.73
N TRP A 495 22.54 2.86 -10.02
CA TRP A 495 21.60 2.72 -11.13
C TRP A 495 21.79 1.39 -11.84
N VAL A 496 20.69 0.67 -12.12
CA VAL A 496 20.66 -0.60 -12.86
C VAL A 496 19.93 -0.45 -14.20
N LYS A 497 20.39 -1.16 -15.22
CA LYS A 497 19.68 -1.38 -16.51
C LYS A 497 19.84 -2.82 -16.96
N THR A 498 18.78 -3.42 -17.48
CA THR A 498 18.81 -4.74 -18.11
C THR A 498 18.40 -4.70 -19.57
N SER A 499 18.70 -5.77 -20.29
CA SER A 499 17.92 -6.15 -21.47
C SER A 499 16.49 -6.58 -21.09
N ASP A 500 15.65 -6.82 -22.10
CA ASP A 500 14.37 -7.55 -21.97
C ASP A 500 14.67 -9.01 -21.58
N LEU A 501 14.35 -9.38 -20.33
CA LEU A 501 14.60 -10.71 -19.77
C LEU A 501 13.32 -11.57 -19.72
N GLN A 502 12.24 -11.13 -20.37
CA GLN A 502 11.03 -11.92 -20.66
C GLN A 502 10.47 -12.69 -19.45
N SER A 503 10.46 -12.06 -18.27
CA SER A 503 10.02 -12.62 -16.98
C SER A 503 10.88 -13.77 -16.42
N GLY A 504 12.06 -14.03 -16.99
CA GLY A 504 12.97 -15.10 -16.57
C GLY A 504 14.10 -14.63 -15.66
N THR A 505 13.78 -14.27 -14.40
CA THR A 505 14.73 -13.80 -13.37
C THR A 505 15.66 -12.66 -13.81
N GLY A 506 15.19 -11.43 -13.59
CA GLY A 506 15.98 -10.20 -13.73
C GLY A 506 17.19 -10.09 -12.80
N ALA A 507 17.89 -8.96 -12.88
CA ALA A 507 19.09 -8.69 -12.10
C ALA A 507 18.78 -8.58 -10.60
N THR A 508 19.44 -9.37 -9.74
CA THR A 508 19.37 -9.17 -8.28
C THR A 508 20.60 -8.40 -7.80
N ILE A 509 20.44 -7.66 -6.71
CA ILE A 509 21.55 -7.07 -5.98
C ILE A 509 21.41 -7.45 -4.51
N THR A 510 22.49 -7.88 -3.88
CA THR A 510 22.49 -8.47 -2.55
C THR A 510 23.56 -7.82 -1.68
N VAL A 511 23.17 -7.28 -0.52
CA VAL A 511 24.13 -7.03 0.58
C VAL A 511 24.42 -8.37 1.24
N ILE A 512 25.69 -8.75 1.27
CA ILE A 512 26.18 -9.96 1.93
C ILE A 512 26.96 -9.54 3.17
N ASP A 513 26.50 -9.99 4.34
CA ASP A 513 27.16 -9.79 5.63
C ASP A 513 27.35 -11.14 6.32
N GLY A 514 28.59 -11.64 6.28
CA GLY A 514 28.91 -12.98 6.76
C GLY A 514 28.22 -14.08 5.95
N ASP A 515 27.31 -14.82 6.61
CA ASP A 515 26.45 -15.84 5.99
C ASP A 515 25.05 -15.28 5.62
N ASN A 516 24.77 -14.01 5.92
CA ASN A 516 23.45 -13.39 5.74
C ASN A 516 23.39 -12.65 4.39
N GLU A 517 22.34 -12.90 3.59
CA GLU A 517 22.09 -12.25 2.30
C GLU A 517 20.77 -11.46 2.33
N THR A 518 20.82 -10.14 2.09
CA THR A 518 19.62 -9.29 1.94
C THR A 518 19.59 -8.68 0.54
N SER A 519 18.50 -8.92 -0.23
CA SER A 519 18.49 -8.62 -1.67
C SER A 519 17.38 -7.67 -2.11
N ILE A 520 17.72 -6.78 -3.04
CA ILE A 520 16.75 -6.20 -3.99
C ILE A 520 16.35 -7.30 -4.97
N GLY A 521 15.03 -7.45 -5.17
CA GLY A 521 14.43 -8.47 -6.02
C GLY A 521 14.83 -8.36 -7.50
N ALA A 522 14.50 -9.39 -8.28
CA ALA A 522 14.95 -9.56 -9.66
C ALA A 522 14.43 -8.45 -10.62
N VAL A 523 15.24 -7.42 -10.85
CA VAL A 523 14.90 -6.24 -11.66
C VAL A 523 14.97 -6.57 -13.16
N ASP A 524 13.87 -6.34 -13.88
CA ASP A 524 13.86 -6.21 -15.35
C ASP A 524 13.48 -4.76 -15.68
N THR A 525 14.43 -3.96 -16.18
CA THR A 525 14.19 -2.53 -16.41
C THR A 525 13.34 -2.25 -17.66
N THR A 526 12.95 -3.29 -18.41
CA THR A 526 12.05 -3.16 -19.56
C THR A 526 10.57 -3.31 -19.20
N THR A 527 10.25 -3.61 -17.94
CA THR A 527 8.88 -3.70 -17.41
C THR A 527 8.50 -2.56 -16.45
N LEU A 528 9.36 -1.55 -16.31
CA LEU A 528 9.14 -0.42 -15.39
C LEU A 528 8.07 0.55 -15.90
N THR A 529 7.49 1.30 -14.96
CA THR A 529 6.84 2.57 -15.30
C THR A 529 7.95 3.60 -15.56
N THR A 530 7.88 4.32 -16.68
CA THR A 530 8.88 5.32 -17.04
C THR A 530 8.73 6.57 -16.17
N VAL A 531 9.84 7.29 -15.94
CA VAL A 531 9.82 8.59 -15.28
C VAL A 531 9.75 9.65 -16.38
N ASP A 532 8.55 10.18 -16.58
CA ASP A 532 8.24 11.13 -17.66
C ASP A 532 8.10 12.54 -17.08
N LEU A 533 8.72 13.55 -17.70
CA LEU A 533 8.61 14.96 -17.27
C LEU A 533 7.34 15.62 -17.81
N VAL A 534 6.19 15.08 -17.42
CA VAL A 534 4.86 15.59 -17.78
C VAL A 534 4.57 16.88 -17.01
N ASP A 535 4.09 17.88 -17.73
CA ASP A 535 3.49 19.10 -17.19
C ASP A 535 2.35 19.57 -18.11
N ASP A 536 1.84 20.77 -17.87
CA ASP A 536 0.69 21.34 -18.58
C ASP A 536 1.04 21.87 -19.97
N GLU A 537 2.27 22.34 -20.20
CA GLU A 537 2.67 22.97 -21.46
C GLU A 537 3.22 21.96 -22.49
N LYS A 538 3.89 20.88 -22.03
CA LYS A 538 4.54 19.84 -22.88
C LYS A 538 3.57 18.84 -23.53
N LYS A 539 2.28 18.82 -23.17
CA LYS A 539 1.25 17.94 -23.76
C LYS A 539 0.89 18.32 -25.22
N SER A 540 1.48 19.40 -25.74
CA SER A 540 1.12 20.08 -26.98
C SER A 540 1.56 19.38 -28.28
N SER A 541 2.62 18.55 -28.29
CA SER A 541 2.99 17.78 -29.49
C SER A 541 3.70 16.45 -29.21
N LYS A 542 3.56 15.49 -30.14
CA LYS A 542 4.19 14.16 -30.01
C LYS A 542 5.72 14.20 -30.11
N GLU A 543 6.29 15.11 -30.90
CA GLU A 543 7.75 15.25 -31.01
C GLU A 543 8.37 15.89 -29.75
N GLU A 544 7.55 16.55 -28.92
CA GLU A 544 7.95 17.04 -27.60
C GLU A 544 7.72 15.99 -26.51
N LEU A 545 6.62 15.23 -26.54
CA LEU A 545 6.41 14.09 -25.62
C LEU A 545 7.54 13.04 -25.75
N GLU A 546 7.92 12.62 -26.96
CA GLU A 546 9.03 11.68 -27.20
C GLU A 546 10.42 12.20 -26.72
N LYS A 547 10.53 13.47 -26.29
CA LYS A 547 11.73 14.06 -25.67
C LYS A 547 11.72 14.00 -24.15
N TYR A 548 10.54 13.89 -23.52
CA TYR A 548 10.33 13.97 -22.08
C TYR A 548 9.79 12.67 -21.45
N GLU A 549 9.37 11.70 -22.26
CA GLU A 549 9.20 10.29 -21.88
C GLU A 549 10.55 9.67 -21.47
N ASP A 550 10.55 8.86 -20.40
CA ASP A 550 11.67 8.04 -19.92
C ASP A 550 13.02 8.80 -19.81
N ILE A 551 13.07 9.78 -18.91
CA ILE A 551 14.24 10.67 -18.75
C ILE A 551 15.49 9.99 -18.19
N PHE A 552 15.33 8.77 -17.65
CA PHE A 552 16.42 7.92 -17.21
C PHE A 552 16.75 6.83 -18.25
N ASP A 553 16.13 6.84 -19.44
CA ASP A 553 16.36 5.92 -20.56
C ASP A 553 16.34 4.45 -20.14
N GLY A 554 15.34 4.04 -19.34
CA GLY A 554 15.14 2.67 -18.86
C GLY A 554 16.24 2.18 -17.93
N TRP A 555 16.81 3.09 -17.13
CA TRP A 555 17.59 2.81 -15.93
C TRP A 555 16.73 3.03 -14.68
N GLN A 556 16.93 2.20 -13.65
CA GLN A 556 16.28 2.31 -12.34
C GLN A 556 17.32 2.66 -11.27
N GLN A 557 17.03 3.64 -10.42
CA GLN A 557 17.82 3.88 -9.21
C GLN A 557 17.42 2.89 -8.11
N CYS A 558 18.41 2.35 -7.42
CA CYS A 558 18.29 1.34 -6.38
C CYS A 558 19.05 1.78 -5.12
N PHE A 559 18.52 1.43 -3.94
CA PHE A 559 19.01 1.90 -2.65
C PHE A 559 19.10 0.77 -1.61
N PHE A 560 20.17 0.78 -0.81
CA PHE A 560 20.25 0.06 0.45
C PHE A 560 20.42 1.03 1.63
N PHE A 561 19.58 0.86 2.65
CA PHE A 561 19.63 1.59 3.91
C PHE A 561 20.20 0.70 5.00
N ILE A 562 21.52 0.70 5.13
CA ILE A 562 22.30 -0.25 5.93
C ILE A 562 22.54 0.31 7.33
N THR A 563 22.30 -0.48 8.38
CA THR A 563 22.52 -0.12 9.80
C THR A 563 23.36 -1.15 10.51
N ASN A 564 24.03 -0.77 11.60
CA ASN A 564 24.62 -1.71 12.55
C ASN A 564 24.20 -1.37 13.98
N SER A 565 23.21 -2.09 14.51
CA SER A 565 22.73 -1.95 15.89
C SER A 565 23.47 -2.85 16.90
N THR A 566 24.57 -3.48 16.50
CA THR A 566 25.36 -4.37 17.37
C THR A 566 26.49 -3.63 18.10
N ASP A 567 27.02 -4.22 19.17
CA ASP A 567 28.08 -3.60 19.99
C ASP A 567 29.47 -3.57 19.32
N GLU A 568 29.64 -4.16 18.14
CA GLU A 568 30.93 -4.34 17.44
C GLU A 568 30.83 -3.82 15.99
N GLU A 569 31.96 -3.46 15.39
CA GLU A 569 32.04 -3.05 13.98
C GLU A 569 31.73 -4.25 13.05
N LYS A 570 30.86 -4.06 12.04
CA LYS A 570 30.42 -5.10 11.10
C LYS A 570 30.85 -4.77 9.67
N THR A 571 31.12 -5.80 8.87
CA THR A 571 31.72 -5.66 7.53
C THR A 571 30.91 -6.40 6.47
N PHE A 572 30.52 -5.72 5.39
CA PHE A 572 29.66 -6.27 4.35
C PHE A 572 30.33 -6.29 2.96
N SER A 573 29.62 -6.82 1.97
CA SER A 573 29.96 -6.75 0.54
C SER A 573 28.69 -6.68 -0.30
N LEU A 574 28.82 -6.34 -1.59
CA LEU A 574 27.68 -6.20 -2.51
C LEU A 574 27.82 -7.19 -3.67
N GLU A 575 26.95 -8.20 -3.76
CA GLU A 575 26.87 -9.08 -4.95
C GLU A 575 25.83 -8.56 -5.94
N PHE A 576 26.23 -8.43 -7.20
CA PHE A 576 25.39 -8.10 -8.35
C PHE A 576 25.22 -9.36 -9.19
N SER A 577 24.00 -9.69 -9.61
CA SER A 577 23.71 -10.89 -10.39
C SER A 577 23.08 -10.60 -11.75
N TYR A 578 23.23 -11.58 -12.65
CA TYR A 578 22.54 -11.68 -13.92
C TYR A 578 21.94 -13.08 -14.07
N GLY A 579 20.65 -13.16 -14.38
CA GLY A 579 19.93 -14.43 -14.49
C GLY A 579 19.64 -15.08 -13.13
N PRO A 580 19.18 -16.34 -13.10
CA PRO A 580 18.73 -16.98 -11.87
C PRO A 580 19.88 -17.23 -10.88
N LYS A 581 19.72 -16.78 -9.62
CA LYS A 581 20.49 -17.28 -8.47
C LYS A 581 20.05 -18.69 -8.05
N ASP A 582 18.74 -18.97 -8.13
CA ASP A 582 18.18 -20.28 -7.74
C ASP A 582 17.94 -21.20 -8.94
N PHE A 583 18.71 -22.29 -9.01
CA PHE A 583 18.54 -23.30 -10.04
C PHE A 583 19.04 -24.68 -9.61
N THR A 584 18.34 -25.71 -10.07
CA THR A 584 18.68 -27.12 -9.83
C THR A 584 19.30 -27.74 -11.07
N SER A 585 19.89 -28.93 -10.94
CA SER A 585 20.32 -29.74 -12.10
C SER A 585 19.18 -30.15 -13.05
N SER A 586 17.92 -29.94 -12.64
CA SER A 586 16.68 -30.14 -13.40
C SER A 586 16.02 -28.86 -13.91
N SER A 587 16.54 -27.66 -13.62
CA SER A 587 16.00 -26.41 -14.17
C SER A 587 15.99 -26.43 -15.70
N ALA A 588 14.98 -25.81 -16.32
CA ALA A 588 14.86 -25.80 -17.78
C ALA A 588 15.75 -24.71 -18.41
N ILE A 589 16.28 -24.96 -19.62
CA ILE A 589 17.07 -23.96 -20.36
C ILE A 589 16.29 -22.66 -20.63
N SER A 590 14.95 -22.68 -20.61
CA SER A 590 14.10 -21.50 -20.73
C SER A 590 14.09 -20.58 -19.50
N SER A 591 14.73 -20.95 -18.39
CA SER A 591 14.99 -20.08 -17.24
C SER A 591 16.28 -19.25 -17.41
N PHE A 592 16.98 -19.40 -18.55
CA PHE A 592 18.28 -18.82 -18.83
C PHE A 592 18.20 -17.99 -20.12
N MET A 593 18.06 -16.67 -19.98
CA MET A 593 17.84 -15.75 -21.11
C MET A 593 19.16 -15.11 -21.57
N GLU A 594 19.33 -14.94 -22.89
CA GLU A 594 20.40 -14.10 -23.47
C GLU A 594 20.17 -12.62 -23.13
N GLY A 595 21.24 -11.87 -22.87
CA GLY A 595 21.08 -10.48 -22.43
C GLY A 595 22.22 -9.93 -21.58
N TYR A 596 21.90 -8.92 -20.78
CA TYR A 596 22.82 -8.29 -19.83
C TYR A 596 22.10 -7.66 -18.63
N ALA A 597 22.85 -7.46 -17.55
CA ALA A 597 22.60 -6.47 -16.51
C ALA A 597 23.79 -5.51 -16.46
N ALA A 598 23.53 -4.23 -16.25
CA ALA A 598 24.54 -3.20 -16.14
C ALA A 598 24.23 -2.29 -14.94
N PHE A 599 25.28 -1.93 -14.20
CA PHE A 599 25.18 -1.16 -12.96
C PHE A 599 26.18 0.00 -13.01
N THR A 600 25.76 1.20 -12.59
CA THR A 600 26.57 2.43 -12.67
C THR A 600 26.14 3.43 -11.60
N GLY A 601 26.72 4.64 -11.58
CA GLY A 601 26.25 5.73 -10.71
C GLY A 601 26.31 5.34 -9.24
N PHE A 602 27.33 4.57 -8.86
CA PHE A 602 27.52 4.07 -7.50
C PHE A 602 27.87 5.24 -6.56
N ARG A 603 27.08 5.40 -5.50
CA ARG A 603 27.13 6.51 -4.54
C ARG A 603 26.89 6.02 -3.11
N TRP A 604 27.40 6.73 -2.11
CA TRP A 604 27.14 6.42 -0.70
C TRP A 604 27.24 7.63 0.24
N GLN A 605 26.62 7.52 1.41
CA GLN A 605 26.75 8.47 2.52
C GLN A 605 26.48 7.76 3.86
N LYS A 606 27.21 8.11 4.93
CA LYS A 606 26.79 7.80 6.31
C LYS A 606 25.71 8.79 6.73
N LEU A 607 24.58 8.28 7.21
CA LEU A 607 23.40 9.07 7.56
C LEU A 607 23.36 9.36 9.07
N THR A 608 22.82 10.52 9.46
CA THR A 608 22.42 10.77 10.85
C THR A 608 21.17 9.97 11.23
N GLU A 609 20.78 9.97 12.51
CA GLU A 609 19.55 9.30 12.96
C GLU A 609 18.31 9.93 12.31
N GLU A 610 18.32 11.25 12.13
CA GLU A 610 17.26 12.03 11.50
C GLU A 610 17.18 11.77 9.98
N GLU A 611 18.32 11.77 9.28
CA GLU A 611 18.38 11.43 7.85
C GLU A 611 17.95 9.97 7.59
N TYR A 612 18.26 9.06 8.52
CA TYR A 612 17.86 7.66 8.44
C TYR A 612 16.36 7.47 8.74
N ALA A 613 15.78 8.27 9.63
CA ALA A 613 14.37 8.21 9.99
C ALA A 613 13.43 8.58 8.82
N ILE A 614 13.87 9.45 7.89
CA ILE A 614 13.10 9.86 6.70
C ILE A 614 13.27 8.93 5.47
N LYS A 615 13.91 7.77 5.62
CA LYS A 615 14.12 6.84 4.50
C LYS A 615 12.81 6.29 3.92
N SER A 616 12.78 5.98 2.63
CA SER A 616 11.65 5.31 1.97
C SER A 616 12.06 3.96 1.41
N THR A 617 11.36 2.89 1.80
CA THR A 617 11.60 1.53 1.31
C THR A 617 10.55 1.09 0.29
N GLY A 618 10.88 0.07 -0.51
CA GLY A 618 10.03 -0.43 -1.60
C GLY A 618 10.78 -1.38 -2.53
N THR A 619 10.22 -1.67 -3.71
CA THR A 619 10.75 -2.67 -4.67
C THR A 619 12.24 -2.51 -5.02
N TYR A 620 12.73 -1.26 -5.02
CA TYR A 620 14.12 -0.91 -5.36
C TYR A 620 14.88 -0.25 -4.20
N ALA A 621 14.31 -0.24 -2.99
CA ALA A 621 14.86 0.45 -1.82
C ALA A 621 14.70 -0.41 -0.56
N VAL A 622 15.79 -1.02 -0.09
CA VAL A 622 15.76 -2.09 0.93
C VAL A 622 16.54 -1.70 2.18
N GLU A 623 15.94 -1.91 3.34
CA GLU A 623 16.58 -1.77 4.66
C GLU A 623 17.38 -3.03 4.99
N VAL A 624 18.58 -2.86 5.56
CA VAL A 624 19.50 -3.96 5.89
C VAL A 624 20.09 -3.72 7.28
N SER A 625 19.90 -4.66 8.20
CA SER A 625 20.58 -4.64 9.50
C SER A 625 21.78 -5.57 9.46
N LEU A 626 22.99 -5.02 9.64
CA LEU A 626 24.23 -5.77 9.75
C LEU A 626 24.35 -6.47 11.10
N THR A 627 24.90 -7.67 11.05
CA THR A 627 25.01 -8.61 12.18
C THR A 627 26.25 -9.52 12.12
N GLY A 628 26.94 -9.63 10.97
CA GLY A 628 28.24 -10.26 10.82
C GLY A 628 28.24 -11.71 10.31
N SER A 629 29.41 -12.36 10.38
CA SER A 629 29.55 -13.83 10.28
C SER A 629 28.97 -14.59 11.49
N GLU A 630 28.36 -13.87 12.42
CA GLU A 630 27.39 -14.45 13.33
C GLU A 630 26.09 -14.61 12.53
N THR A 631 25.77 -15.83 12.13
CA THR A 631 24.49 -16.14 11.46
C THR A 631 23.37 -15.69 12.39
N SER A 632 22.73 -14.55 12.10
CA SER A 632 22.08 -13.76 13.16
C SER A 632 20.63 -14.15 13.42
N VAL A 633 20.35 -15.43 13.21
CA VAL A 633 19.70 -16.18 14.28
C VAL A 633 20.63 -16.22 15.52
N SER A 634 20.70 -15.07 16.21
CA SER A 634 20.53 -15.13 17.65
C SER A 634 19.16 -15.78 17.85
N ASN A 635 19.14 -17.11 17.96
CA ASN A 635 17.92 -17.87 18.19
C ASN A 635 17.42 -17.47 19.59
N THR A 636 16.52 -16.50 19.60
CA THR A 636 15.98 -15.84 20.78
C THR A 636 14.47 -15.83 20.61
N PHE A 637 13.75 -16.58 21.45
CA PHE A 637 12.30 -16.69 21.35
C PHE A 637 11.63 -15.31 21.52
N ASP A 638 12.16 -14.51 22.44
CA ASP A 638 11.80 -13.12 22.67
C ASP A 638 12.94 -12.40 23.43
N ASP A 639 12.85 -11.08 23.46
CA ASP A 639 13.60 -10.18 24.32
C ASP A 639 13.28 -10.38 25.82
N VAL A 640 14.21 -9.94 26.67
CA VAL A 640 14.01 -9.90 28.14
C VAL A 640 13.20 -8.66 28.54
N ALA A 641 12.18 -8.84 29.39
CA ALA A 641 11.42 -7.74 29.97
C ALA A 641 12.32 -6.73 30.70
N THR A 642 12.03 -5.43 30.57
CA THR A 642 12.82 -4.34 31.16
C THR A 642 12.99 -4.46 32.69
N THR A 643 12.01 -5.06 33.38
CA THR A 643 12.07 -5.35 34.83
C THR A 643 13.04 -6.47 35.20
N ASP A 644 13.34 -7.38 34.28
CA ASP A 644 14.03 -8.65 34.55
C ASP A 644 15.46 -8.70 33.97
N GLN A 645 15.98 -7.60 33.39
CA GLN A 645 17.34 -7.50 32.83
C GLN A 645 18.48 -7.83 33.82
N THR A 646 18.24 -7.75 35.13
CA THR A 646 19.19 -8.21 36.17
C THR A 646 18.95 -9.67 36.58
N LYS A 647 17.71 -10.14 36.47
CA LYS A 647 17.26 -11.49 36.86
C LYS A 647 17.70 -12.55 35.85
N ILE A 648 17.63 -12.25 34.54
CA ILE A 648 18.13 -13.15 33.45
C ILE A 648 19.57 -13.63 33.71
N LYS A 649 20.37 -12.84 34.44
CA LYS A 649 21.78 -13.13 34.75
C LYS A 649 21.97 -14.22 35.82
N THR A 650 20.89 -14.66 36.48
CA THR A 650 20.91 -15.57 37.62
C THR A 650 19.72 -16.55 37.69
N ASP A 651 18.60 -16.28 37.02
CA ASP A 651 17.43 -17.18 36.93
C ASP A 651 16.56 -16.88 35.68
N ILE A 652 15.45 -17.61 35.49
CA ILE A 652 14.46 -17.40 34.41
C ILE A 652 13.89 -15.97 34.46
N ALA A 653 13.82 -15.29 33.30
CA ALA A 653 13.30 -13.94 33.16
C ALA A 653 11.96 -13.85 32.40
N ASN A 654 11.18 -12.81 32.70
CA ASN A 654 9.98 -12.47 31.94
C ASN A 654 10.30 -12.01 30.51
N LEU A 655 9.34 -12.18 29.62
CA LEU A 655 9.39 -11.84 28.20
C LEU A 655 8.92 -10.39 27.97
N LYS A 656 9.46 -9.71 26.95
CA LYS A 656 9.13 -8.32 26.58
C LYS A 656 7.84 -8.23 25.77
N ASN A 657 7.71 -9.07 24.75
CA ASN A 657 6.64 -9.04 23.76
C ASN A 657 5.59 -10.14 23.99
N TYR A 658 5.75 -10.99 25.01
CA TYR A 658 4.79 -12.03 25.38
C TYR A 658 4.37 -11.95 26.85
N THR A 659 3.11 -12.26 27.15
CA THR A 659 2.58 -12.42 28.51
C THR A 659 2.34 -13.89 28.83
N GLY A 660 2.88 -14.38 29.94
CA GLY A 660 2.65 -15.73 30.46
C GLY A 660 1.41 -15.82 31.34
N VAL A 661 0.59 -16.86 31.15
CA VAL A 661 -0.64 -17.11 31.93
C VAL A 661 -0.93 -18.61 32.10
N TYR A 662 -1.71 -18.94 33.13
CA TYR A 662 -2.26 -20.28 33.34
C TYR A 662 -3.40 -20.60 32.35
N GLY A 663 -3.51 -21.87 31.98
CA GLY A 663 -4.58 -22.37 31.10
C GLY A 663 -5.96 -22.21 31.73
N GLY A 664 -6.94 -21.83 30.92
CA GLY A 664 -8.32 -21.56 31.38
C GLY A 664 -8.51 -20.21 32.08
N SER A 665 -7.53 -19.31 32.04
CA SER A 665 -7.64 -17.95 32.59
C SER A 665 -8.42 -16.99 31.69
N THR A 666 -8.95 -15.90 32.25
CA THR A 666 -9.75 -14.89 31.52
C THR A 666 -9.00 -14.19 30.38
N TYR A 667 -7.66 -14.11 30.46
CA TYR A 667 -6.79 -13.55 29.41
C TYR A 667 -6.76 -14.38 28.11
N VAL A 668 -7.31 -15.59 28.13
CA VAL A 668 -7.34 -16.55 27.00
C VAL A 668 -8.75 -17.14 26.81
N GLY A 669 -9.78 -16.34 27.10
CA GLY A 669 -11.19 -16.70 26.92
C GLY A 669 -11.80 -17.57 28.02
N GLY A 670 -11.03 -17.95 29.05
CA GLY A 670 -11.47 -18.80 30.15
C GLY A 670 -12.21 -18.07 31.28
N THR A 671 -12.27 -18.70 32.45
CA THR A 671 -12.99 -18.19 33.64
C THR A 671 -12.13 -18.17 34.91
N GLY A 672 -10.90 -18.66 34.87
CA GLY A 672 -9.96 -18.60 35.97
C GLY A 672 -9.39 -17.20 36.18
N THR A 673 -9.47 -16.69 37.41
CA THR A 673 -8.75 -15.49 37.84
C THR A 673 -7.37 -15.88 38.36
N SER A 674 -6.35 -15.67 37.53
CA SER A 674 -4.93 -15.83 37.85
C SER A 674 -4.19 -14.55 37.43
N GLY A 675 -3.04 -14.28 38.03
CA GLY A 675 -2.18 -13.17 37.61
C GLY A 675 -1.40 -13.49 36.34
N ILE A 676 -0.85 -12.43 35.73
CA ILE A 676 0.10 -12.53 34.62
C ILE A 676 1.52 -12.78 35.16
N ASN A 677 2.32 -13.57 34.44
CA ASN A 677 3.71 -13.88 34.76
C ASN A 677 3.94 -14.48 36.17
N GLU A 678 2.92 -15.14 36.76
CA GLU A 678 2.99 -15.71 38.11
C GLU A 678 3.86 -16.99 38.22
N ASN A 679 4.03 -17.74 37.13
CA ASN A 679 4.83 -18.96 37.14
C ASN A 679 6.33 -18.64 37.03
N ALA A 680 6.99 -18.48 38.18
CA ALA A 680 8.44 -18.26 38.29
C ALA A 680 9.34 -19.37 37.68
N TYR A 681 8.76 -20.44 37.14
CA TYR A 681 9.45 -21.56 36.50
C TYR A 681 9.29 -21.57 34.96
N ALA A 682 8.82 -20.45 34.38
CA ALA A 682 8.55 -20.28 32.97
C ALA A 682 8.98 -18.89 32.45
N GLY A 683 9.71 -18.84 31.33
CA GLY A 683 10.24 -17.60 30.75
C GLY A 683 11.53 -17.82 29.95
N VAL A 684 12.23 -16.74 29.59
CA VAL A 684 13.49 -16.80 28.84
C VAL A 684 14.70 -17.05 29.74
N ILE A 685 15.69 -17.77 29.19
CA ILE A 685 17.03 -18.02 29.75
C ILE A 685 18.06 -17.82 28.65
N ASN A 686 19.29 -17.44 28.97
CA ASN A 686 20.29 -17.01 27.98
C ASN A 686 21.67 -17.69 28.19
N LYS A 687 22.27 -18.13 27.07
CA LYS A 687 23.53 -18.88 26.97
C LYS A 687 24.74 -18.19 27.62
N ASP A 688 24.75 -16.86 27.71
CA ASP A 688 25.87 -16.07 28.24
C ASP A 688 26.02 -16.15 29.76
N TYR A 689 25.07 -16.79 30.44
CA TYR A 689 25.04 -16.99 31.90
C TYR A 689 25.30 -18.46 32.30
N THR A 690 25.90 -19.25 31.40
CA THR A 690 26.15 -20.71 31.55
C THR A 690 27.59 -21.09 31.92
N THR A 691 28.39 -20.12 32.37
CA THR A 691 29.83 -20.32 32.65
C THR A 691 30.22 -19.88 34.07
N ALA A 692 31.16 -20.62 34.68
CA ALA A 692 31.63 -20.39 36.04
C ALA A 692 32.71 -19.29 36.16
N ASP A 693 33.28 -18.86 35.03
CA ASP A 693 34.42 -17.93 34.98
C ASP A 693 34.00 -16.44 34.93
N ARG A 694 32.70 -16.14 35.04
CA ARG A 694 32.15 -14.78 35.14
C ARG A 694 32.32 -14.17 36.55
N GLU A 695 32.00 -12.89 36.66
CA GLU A 695 32.06 -12.13 37.91
C GLU A 695 31.28 -12.79 39.06
N ALA A 696 31.87 -12.74 40.26
CA ALA A 696 31.39 -13.43 41.45
C ALA A 696 29.98 -12.95 41.88
N GLY A 697 28.96 -13.70 41.49
CA GLY A 697 27.54 -13.39 41.71
C GLY A 697 26.65 -13.51 40.47
N THR A 698 27.22 -13.82 39.29
CA THR A 698 26.47 -14.06 38.04
C THR A 698 26.56 -15.52 37.59
N GLY A 699 25.56 -15.97 36.81
CA GLY A 699 25.45 -17.33 36.28
C GLY A 699 24.35 -18.17 36.96
N TYR A 700 23.80 -19.14 36.22
CA TYR A 700 22.70 -19.98 36.70
C TYR A 700 23.17 -21.01 37.74
N SER A 701 22.77 -20.85 39.00
CA SER A 701 23.10 -21.83 40.07
C SER A 701 22.53 -23.22 39.76
N LYS A 702 23.30 -24.27 40.06
CA LYS A 702 22.82 -25.66 39.98
C LYS A 702 21.69 -26.01 40.97
N ASP A 703 21.49 -25.15 41.97
CA ASP A 703 20.41 -25.30 42.95
C ASP A 703 19.06 -24.74 42.44
N LEU A 704 19.04 -24.12 41.25
CA LEU A 704 17.82 -23.64 40.62
C LEU A 704 16.90 -24.82 40.22
N PRO A 705 15.59 -24.76 40.54
CA PRO A 705 14.64 -25.83 40.23
C PRO A 705 14.61 -26.27 38.76
N TRP A 706 14.73 -25.36 37.81
CA TRP A 706 14.69 -25.67 36.38
C TRP A 706 16.00 -26.30 35.89
N VAL A 707 17.16 -25.85 36.39
CA VAL A 707 18.48 -26.46 36.12
C VAL A 707 18.49 -27.91 36.58
N GLN A 708 17.94 -28.19 37.77
CA GLN A 708 17.78 -29.55 38.28
C GLN A 708 16.82 -30.38 37.42
N THR A 709 15.71 -29.81 36.95
CA THR A 709 14.78 -30.50 36.04
C THR A 709 15.46 -30.90 34.73
N LEU A 710 16.25 -30.03 34.11
CA LEU A 710 17.02 -30.36 32.90
C LEU A 710 18.12 -31.39 33.20
N ALA A 711 18.91 -31.20 34.25
CA ALA A 711 20.02 -32.08 34.61
C ALA A 711 19.57 -33.54 34.85
N ASN A 712 18.42 -33.73 35.54
CA ASN A 712 17.83 -35.06 35.76
C ASN A 712 17.31 -35.70 34.46
N ALA A 713 16.83 -34.90 33.50
CA ALA A 713 16.27 -35.41 32.24
C ALA A 713 17.33 -35.78 31.20
N TYR A 714 18.54 -35.19 31.30
CA TYR A 714 19.69 -35.48 30.44
C TYR A 714 20.75 -36.38 31.11
N ASP A 715 20.51 -36.86 32.34
CA ASP A 715 21.44 -37.67 33.17
C ASP A 715 22.82 -37.00 33.38
N ILE A 716 22.83 -35.68 33.61
CA ILE A 716 24.06 -34.87 33.76
C ILE A 716 24.33 -34.56 35.25
N ASP A 717 25.45 -35.09 35.75
CA ASP A 717 25.91 -34.91 37.13
C ASP A 717 26.56 -33.52 37.38
N LEU A 718 25.78 -32.59 37.95
CA LEU A 718 26.25 -31.28 38.39
C LEU A 718 26.88 -31.27 39.80
N THR A 719 27.19 -32.42 40.44
CA THR A 719 27.66 -32.42 41.84
C THR A 719 28.97 -31.67 42.04
N ASN A 720 29.87 -31.67 41.05
CA ASN A 720 31.19 -31.04 41.13
C ASN A 720 31.21 -29.54 40.75
N ASP A 721 30.20 -29.07 40.01
CA ASP A 721 30.15 -27.70 39.48
C ASP A 721 29.47 -26.72 40.44
N GLY A 722 29.63 -25.40 40.25
CA GLY A 722 28.91 -24.38 41.04
C GLY A 722 27.62 -23.87 40.37
N VAL A 723 27.55 -23.98 39.05
CA VAL A 723 26.53 -23.43 38.15
C VAL A 723 26.17 -24.46 37.09
N LEU A 724 25.15 -24.19 36.27
CA LEU A 724 24.91 -24.89 35.02
C LEU A 724 26.17 -24.79 34.14
N ASN A 725 26.52 -25.88 33.44
CA ASN A 725 27.67 -25.95 32.56
C ASN A 725 27.25 -26.04 31.08
N SER A 726 28.16 -25.71 30.16
CA SER A 726 27.88 -25.72 28.71
C SER A 726 27.55 -27.12 28.16
N ALA A 727 27.86 -28.21 28.87
CA ALA A 727 27.47 -29.55 28.45
C ALA A 727 25.95 -29.78 28.65
N LEU A 728 25.38 -29.30 29.75
CA LEU A 728 23.94 -29.29 29.96
C LEU A 728 23.23 -28.33 29.00
N TRP A 729 23.81 -27.15 28.73
CA TRP A 729 23.25 -26.24 27.72
C TRP A 729 23.19 -26.90 26.34
N ASN A 730 24.32 -27.40 25.84
CA ASN A 730 24.38 -27.96 24.49
C ASN A 730 23.55 -29.25 24.33
N ALA A 731 23.35 -30.03 25.40
CA ALA A 731 22.44 -31.18 25.40
C ALA A 731 20.95 -30.75 25.34
N ALA A 732 20.57 -29.76 26.16
CA ALA A 732 19.19 -29.27 26.22
C ALA A 732 18.78 -28.47 24.98
N PHE A 733 19.64 -27.56 24.54
CA PHE A 733 19.29 -26.50 23.58
C PHE A 733 19.95 -26.74 22.22
N GLY A 734 21.25 -27.00 22.22
CA GLY A 734 22.11 -26.99 21.04
C GLY A 734 23.24 -25.97 21.22
N ASP A 735 24.11 -25.86 20.23
CA ASP A 735 25.13 -24.80 20.17
C ASP A 735 24.66 -23.57 19.38
N ASP A 736 23.62 -23.69 18.56
CA ASP A 736 22.97 -22.62 17.79
C ASP A 736 22.00 -21.75 18.61
N LEU A 737 21.53 -22.24 19.76
CA LEU A 737 20.43 -21.64 20.51
C LEU A 737 20.90 -20.73 21.66
N THR A 738 20.52 -19.44 21.62
CA THR A 738 21.01 -18.38 22.52
C THR A 738 20.03 -18.02 23.64
N GLN A 739 18.75 -17.73 23.33
CA GLN A 739 17.74 -17.31 24.33
C GLN A 739 16.37 -17.99 24.15
N PRO A 740 16.24 -19.30 24.45
CA PRO A 740 14.97 -20.01 24.35
C PRO A 740 13.97 -19.61 25.43
N LEU A 741 12.69 -19.81 25.13
CA LEU A 741 11.63 -19.89 26.12
C LEU A 741 11.63 -21.28 26.75
N LEU A 742 11.84 -21.36 28.07
CA LEU A 742 11.74 -22.57 28.86
C LEU A 742 10.49 -22.53 29.75
N ILE A 743 9.71 -23.62 29.77
CA ILE A 743 8.59 -23.81 30.70
C ILE A 743 8.79 -25.11 31.46
N THR A 744 9.16 -25.03 32.74
CA THR A 744 9.30 -26.21 33.63
C THR A 744 8.10 -26.33 34.58
N ASN A 745 7.61 -27.56 34.78
CA ASN A 745 6.40 -27.84 35.53
C ASN A 745 6.74 -28.45 36.89
N ARG A 746 6.50 -27.68 37.96
CA ARG A 746 6.78 -28.11 39.35
C ARG A 746 5.63 -28.88 39.98
N GLU A 747 4.43 -28.69 39.46
CA GLU A 747 3.23 -29.49 39.76
C GLU A 747 2.45 -29.79 38.47
N ALA A 748 1.29 -30.43 38.56
CA ALA A 748 0.47 -30.75 37.38
C ALA A 748 -0.31 -29.50 36.93
N GLN A 749 0.16 -28.84 35.86
CA GLN A 749 -0.35 -27.53 35.43
C GLN A 749 -0.40 -27.39 33.90
N ALA A 750 -1.12 -26.37 33.42
CA ALA A 750 -1.01 -25.87 32.05
C ALA A 750 -0.65 -24.38 32.09
N TYR A 751 0.40 -23.99 31.37
CA TYR A 751 0.92 -22.63 31.35
C TYR A 751 1.51 -22.30 29.97
N GLY A 752 1.25 -21.11 29.47
CA GLY A 752 1.68 -20.69 28.14
C GLY A 752 1.83 -19.19 28.02
N PHE A 753 2.33 -18.76 26.88
CA PHE A 753 2.61 -17.38 26.54
C PHE A 753 1.82 -16.97 25.31
N TYR A 754 1.18 -15.80 25.36
CA TYR A 754 0.53 -15.16 24.22
C TYR A 754 1.28 -13.89 23.82
N ALA A 755 1.39 -13.61 22.52
CA ALA A 755 2.01 -12.37 22.02
C ALA A 755 1.19 -11.14 22.45
N ASN A 756 1.86 -10.05 22.84
CA ASN A 756 1.21 -8.85 23.39
C ASN A 756 0.45 -8.04 22.33
N SER A 757 0.82 -8.19 21.06
CA SER A 757 0.21 -7.56 19.88
C SER A 757 -0.50 -8.59 18.96
N SER A 758 -1.28 -8.08 17.99
CA SER A 758 -1.69 -8.83 16.80
C SER A 758 -0.58 -8.79 15.75
N THR A 759 -0.54 -9.79 14.88
CA THR A 759 0.26 -9.82 13.64
C THR A 759 -0.68 -9.91 12.46
N ASN A 760 -0.58 -8.97 11.52
CA ASN A 760 -1.35 -8.98 10.28
C ASN A 760 -0.59 -9.74 9.17
N ILE A 761 -1.32 -10.53 8.39
CA ILE A 761 -0.88 -11.04 7.09
C ILE A 761 -1.71 -10.30 6.04
N ALA A 762 -1.05 -9.50 5.20
CA ALA A 762 -1.72 -8.63 4.22
C ALA A 762 -2.52 -9.43 3.19
N ALA A 763 -3.48 -8.80 2.50
CA ALA A 763 -4.21 -9.41 1.40
C ALA A 763 -3.29 -9.87 0.25
N SER A 764 -3.70 -10.90 -0.46
CA SER A 764 -3.02 -11.52 -1.61
C SER A 764 -1.54 -11.87 -1.36
N SER A 765 -1.18 -12.15 -0.10
CA SER A 765 0.21 -12.38 0.37
C SER A 765 0.43 -13.76 1.00
N PHE A 766 1.70 -14.07 1.30
CA PHE A 766 2.13 -15.35 1.86
C PHE A 766 2.94 -15.16 3.16
N ALA A 767 2.75 -16.05 4.13
CA ALA A 767 3.50 -16.09 5.38
C ALA A 767 3.85 -17.53 5.80
N GLU A 768 5.05 -17.71 6.38
CA GLU A 768 5.43 -18.88 7.16
C GLU A 768 5.48 -18.52 8.65
N ILE A 769 4.89 -19.36 9.50
CA ILE A 769 5.05 -19.31 10.95
C ILE A 769 5.66 -20.63 11.42
N THR A 770 6.95 -20.63 11.76
CA THR A 770 7.70 -21.82 12.19
C THR A 770 8.16 -21.71 13.63
N VAL A 771 7.65 -22.61 14.47
CA VAL A 771 8.02 -22.75 15.89
C VAL A 771 8.67 -24.12 16.08
N ARG A 772 9.90 -24.16 16.63
CA ARG A 772 10.54 -25.40 17.05
C ARG A 772 10.41 -25.60 18.55
N MET A 773 10.27 -26.86 18.97
CA MET A 773 10.06 -27.23 20.37
C MET A 773 10.79 -28.53 20.76
N LYS A 774 11.14 -28.66 22.04
CA LYS A 774 11.54 -29.93 22.67
C LYS A 774 10.63 -30.24 23.85
N LEU A 775 10.29 -31.52 24.01
CA LEU A 775 9.39 -32.01 25.04
C LEU A 775 10.06 -33.12 25.86
N SER A 776 10.08 -32.95 27.18
CA SER A 776 10.41 -34.04 28.10
C SER A 776 9.43 -35.22 28.02
N ALA A 777 9.83 -36.37 28.58
CA ALA A 777 9.02 -37.59 28.60
C ALA A 777 7.59 -37.36 29.11
N GLY A 778 6.59 -37.76 28.31
CA GLY A 778 5.17 -37.62 28.63
C GLY A 778 4.57 -36.20 28.51
N ALA A 779 5.39 -35.17 28.25
CA ALA A 779 4.93 -33.80 28.10
C ALA A 779 4.16 -33.57 26.80
N THR A 780 3.26 -32.58 26.84
CA THR A 780 2.39 -32.12 25.76
C THR A 780 2.61 -30.63 25.56
N ALA A 781 2.71 -30.19 24.31
CA ALA A 781 2.85 -28.79 23.93
C ALA A 781 1.75 -28.43 22.92
N ASN A 782 1.32 -27.17 22.91
CA ASN A 782 0.44 -26.65 21.86
C ASN A 782 0.99 -25.34 21.30
N VAL A 783 0.78 -25.12 20.00
CA VAL A 783 0.94 -23.82 19.31
C VAL A 783 -0.42 -23.42 18.74
N TYR A 784 -0.80 -22.16 18.86
CA TYR A 784 -2.05 -21.63 18.29
C TYR A 784 -1.79 -20.34 17.53
N LEU A 785 -2.46 -20.18 16.39
CA LEU A 785 -2.72 -18.89 15.77
C LEU A 785 -4.14 -18.48 16.18
N ILE A 786 -4.26 -17.58 17.15
CA ILE A 786 -5.54 -17.09 17.68
C ILE A 786 -6.06 -15.99 16.77
N ASP A 787 -7.32 -16.06 16.36
CA ASP A 787 -7.97 -15.02 15.57
C ASP A 787 -8.08 -13.74 16.41
N SER A 788 -7.46 -12.67 15.94
CA SER A 788 -7.47 -11.34 16.56
C SER A 788 -8.17 -10.28 15.71
N THR A 789 -8.89 -10.72 14.67
CA THR A 789 -9.80 -9.85 13.90
C THR A 789 -10.91 -9.34 14.81
N ASP A 790 -11.29 -8.07 14.65
CA ASP A 790 -12.00 -7.34 15.70
C ASP A 790 -13.42 -7.89 15.98
N LYS A 791 -13.72 -8.06 17.27
CA LYS A 791 -15.00 -8.55 17.80
C LYS A 791 -15.22 -7.85 19.14
N ASP A 792 -16.37 -7.18 19.30
CA ASP A 792 -16.76 -6.45 20.52
C ASP A 792 -16.70 -7.33 21.77
N PHE A 793 -15.53 -7.33 22.43
CA PHE A 793 -15.25 -8.13 23.61
C PHE A 793 -14.88 -7.22 24.79
N GLY A 794 -15.69 -7.29 25.85
CA GLY A 794 -15.37 -6.69 27.16
C GLY A 794 -14.26 -7.45 27.89
N GLU A 795 -14.49 -7.84 29.15
CA GLU A 795 -13.49 -8.45 30.04
C GLU A 795 -12.96 -9.87 29.63
N LYS A 796 -13.15 -10.32 28.38
CA LYS A 796 -12.75 -11.64 27.88
C LYS A 796 -12.00 -11.52 26.55
N LYS A 797 -10.70 -11.77 26.56
CA LYS A 797 -9.88 -11.74 25.33
C LYS A 797 -10.19 -12.90 24.38
N TYR A 798 -9.86 -12.70 23.09
CA TYR A 798 -10.00 -13.60 21.94
C TYR A 798 -10.06 -15.10 22.28
N THR A 799 -11.17 -15.75 21.92
CA THR A 799 -11.44 -17.18 22.18
C THR A 799 -10.97 -18.11 21.07
N ASP A 800 -11.02 -17.65 19.82
CA ASP A 800 -11.07 -18.52 18.64
C ASP A 800 -9.69 -18.67 17.99
N THR A 801 -9.47 -19.75 17.23
CA THR A 801 -8.29 -19.85 16.35
C THR A 801 -8.61 -19.26 14.98
N LEU A 802 -7.62 -18.65 14.33
CA LEU A 802 -7.68 -18.39 12.90
C LEU A 802 -8.04 -19.72 12.21
N SER A 803 -9.06 -19.74 11.37
CA SER A 803 -9.70 -21.00 10.96
C SER A 803 -9.93 -21.05 9.45
N PHE A 804 -9.48 -22.12 8.81
CA PHE A 804 -9.88 -22.46 7.44
C PHE A 804 -11.24 -23.16 7.44
N SER A 805 -12.12 -22.84 6.49
CA SER A 805 -13.41 -23.50 6.30
C SER A 805 -13.56 -23.96 4.85
N SER A 806 -13.90 -25.23 4.62
CA SER A 806 -13.92 -25.81 3.28
C SER A 806 -15.23 -25.60 2.49
N GLY A 807 -16.26 -25.02 3.12
CA GLY A 807 -17.61 -24.96 2.55
C GLY A 807 -18.25 -26.34 2.26
N ILE A 808 -19.49 -26.33 1.77
CA ILE A 808 -20.16 -27.49 1.16
C ILE A 808 -20.05 -27.36 -0.36
N SER A 809 -19.70 -28.45 -1.05
CA SER A 809 -19.70 -28.49 -2.52
C SER A 809 -20.41 -29.72 -3.07
N TYR A 810 -21.12 -29.54 -4.18
CA TYR A 810 -21.88 -30.56 -4.88
C TYR A 810 -21.30 -30.85 -6.26
N ARG A 811 -21.60 -32.03 -6.80
CA ARG A 811 -21.14 -32.45 -8.12
C ARG A 811 -22.12 -32.01 -9.19
N TYR A 812 -21.65 -31.23 -10.17
CA TYR A 812 -22.45 -30.74 -11.29
C TYR A 812 -22.09 -31.44 -12.60
N ASP A 813 -23.05 -31.59 -13.51
CA ASP A 813 -22.79 -31.92 -14.92
C ASP A 813 -22.48 -30.65 -15.75
N SER A 814 -22.10 -30.82 -17.02
CA SER A 814 -21.81 -29.72 -17.96
C SER A 814 -23.02 -28.88 -18.39
N LYS A 815 -24.10 -28.90 -17.60
CA LYS A 815 -25.27 -28.00 -17.69
C LYS A 815 -25.68 -27.46 -16.31
N GLY A 816 -24.83 -27.66 -15.29
CA GLY A 816 -25.13 -27.30 -13.92
C GLY A 816 -26.17 -28.17 -13.23
N ASN A 817 -26.55 -29.35 -13.74
CA ASN A 817 -27.43 -30.25 -12.97
C ASN A 817 -26.63 -30.93 -11.86
N VAL A 818 -27.16 -30.98 -10.63
CA VAL A 818 -26.53 -31.73 -9.54
C VAL A 818 -26.69 -33.23 -9.80
N VAL A 819 -25.60 -34.00 -9.74
CA VAL A 819 -25.53 -35.42 -10.10
C VAL A 819 -24.94 -36.30 -9.01
N ILE A 820 -25.43 -37.54 -8.91
CA ILE A 820 -25.03 -38.54 -7.87
C ILE A 820 -23.80 -39.38 -8.24
N LYS A 821 -23.13 -39.04 -9.35
CA LYS A 821 -21.95 -39.73 -9.90
C LYS A 821 -21.12 -38.76 -10.72
N ASP A 822 -19.86 -39.13 -10.92
CA ASP A 822 -18.98 -38.51 -11.90
C ASP A 822 -19.57 -38.52 -13.33
N PRO A 823 -19.71 -37.36 -14.01
CA PRO A 823 -20.15 -37.31 -15.41
C PRO A 823 -19.29 -38.11 -16.39
N ASP A 824 -18.00 -38.31 -16.08
CA ASP A 824 -17.05 -39.05 -16.92
C ASP A 824 -16.97 -40.56 -16.58
N ASP A 825 -17.73 -41.06 -15.59
CA ASP A 825 -17.86 -42.51 -15.38
C ASP A 825 -18.63 -43.13 -16.56
N LYS A 826 -18.03 -44.16 -17.17
CA LYS A 826 -18.67 -45.06 -18.16
C LYS A 826 -20.06 -45.59 -17.73
N ASP A 827 -20.35 -45.64 -16.43
CA ASP A 827 -21.63 -46.10 -15.86
C ASP A 827 -22.56 -44.94 -15.42
N PHE A 828 -22.24 -43.68 -15.77
CA PHE A 828 -23.10 -42.50 -15.59
C PHE A 828 -24.29 -42.48 -16.57
N SER A 829 -25.42 -41.92 -16.13
CA SER A 829 -26.52 -41.58 -17.04
C SER A 829 -27.27 -40.31 -16.63
N SER A 830 -27.22 -39.31 -17.51
CA SER A 830 -28.05 -38.08 -17.49
C SER A 830 -29.56 -38.30 -17.67
N LYS A 831 -30.05 -39.53 -17.41
CA LYS A 831 -31.47 -39.92 -17.33
C LYS A 831 -31.87 -40.48 -15.96
N THR A 832 -30.92 -40.88 -15.12
CA THR A 832 -31.18 -41.54 -13.81
C THR A 832 -30.37 -40.98 -12.65
N ASP A 833 -29.25 -40.31 -12.98
CA ASP A 833 -28.21 -39.95 -12.03
C ASP A 833 -28.18 -38.44 -11.74
N ILE A 834 -29.08 -37.66 -12.36
CA ILE A 834 -29.38 -36.28 -11.96
C ILE A 834 -30.27 -36.33 -10.70
N LEU A 835 -29.90 -35.54 -9.69
CA LEU A 835 -30.64 -35.33 -8.45
C LEU A 835 -31.47 -34.03 -8.50
N PHE A 836 -30.86 -32.95 -8.99
CA PHE A 836 -31.51 -31.66 -9.20
C PHE A 836 -31.23 -31.13 -10.60
N TYR A 837 -32.29 -30.69 -11.29
CA TYR A 837 -32.21 -30.08 -12.61
C TYR A 837 -32.05 -28.57 -12.46
N LYS A 838 -31.08 -27.96 -13.16
CA LYS A 838 -30.98 -26.49 -13.27
C LYS A 838 -32.03 -25.99 -14.27
N HIS A 839 -32.67 -24.87 -13.96
CA HIS A 839 -33.67 -24.21 -14.80
C HIS A 839 -33.17 -22.85 -15.33
N SER A 840 -33.96 -22.22 -16.20
CA SER A 840 -33.63 -20.93 -16.85
C SER A 840 -33.57 -19.74 -15.90
N ASN A 841 -34.03 -19.89 -14.65
CA ASN A 841 -33.94 -18.87 -13.60
C ASN A 841 -32.72 -19.05 -12.67
N GLY A 842 -31.67 -19.74 -13.15
CA GLY A 842 -30.44 -20.00 -12.43
C GLY A 842 -30.58 -21.00 -11.27
N LEU A 843 -31.80 -21.33 -10.85
CA LEU A 843 -32.10 -22.15 -9.68
C LEU A 843 -32.43 -23.61 -10.06
N TRP A 844 -32.53 -24.46 -9.04
CA TRP A 844 -32.68 -25.91 -9.20
C TRP A 844 -34.04 -26.43 -8.74
N ALA A 845 -34.48 -27.54 -9.35
CA ALA A 845 -35.67 -28.27 -8.95
C ALA A 845 -35.46 -29.80 -8.99
N THR A 846 -36.25 -30.54 -8.20
CA THR A 846 -36.21 -32.01 -8.11
C THR A 846 -36.80 -32.74 -9.33
N ALA A 847 -37.27 -31.99 -10.33
CA ALA A 847 -37.80 -32.53 -11.58
C ALA A 847 -37.48 -31.60 -12.76
N LYS A 848 -37.33 -32.19 -13.95
CA LYS A 848 -37.07 -31.44 -15.19
C LYS A 848 -38.27 -30.59 -15.63
N ASP A 849 -39.47 -31.13 -15.54
CA ASP A 849 -40.71 -30.43 -15.91
C ASP A 849 -41.38 -29.90 -14.61
N TYR A 850 -40.68 -29.03 -13.88
CA TYR A 850 -41.12 -28.53 -12.58
C TYR A 850 -42.30 -27.55 -12.70
N SER A 851 -43.17 -27.54 -11.68
CA SER A 851 -44.39 -26.72 -11.63
C SER A 851 -44.88 -26.45 -10.19
N GLY A 852 -43.97 -26.52 -9.22
CA GLY A 852 -44.21 -26.14 -7.83
C GLY A 852 -43.71 -24.72 -7.52
N ASP A 853 -43.69 -24.38 -6.25
CA ASP A 853 -43.43 -23.04 -5.71
C ASP A 853 -42.11 -22.89 -4.95
N ILE A 854 -41.30 -23.96 -4.81
CA ILE A 854 -40.05 -23.97 -4.04
C ILE A 854 -38.88 -24.40 -4.92
N TRP A 855 -37.93 -23.48 -5.10
CA TRP A 855 -36.66 -23.70 -5.76
C TRP A 855 -35.57 -24.10 -4.77
N TYR A 856 -34.46 -24.63 -5.28
CA TYR A 856 -33.31 -25.04 -4.48
C TYR A 856 -32.01 -24.43 -5.02
N ALA A 857 -31.01 -24.31 -4.14
CA ALA A 857 -29.63 -23.94 -4.43
C ALA A 857 -28.72 -24.46 -3.27
N ASN A 858 -27.40 -24.32 -3.40
CA ASN A 858 -26.48 -24.54 -2.28
C ASN A 858 -26.44 -23.26 -1.43
N LEU A 859 -27.28 -23.19 -0.39
CA LEU A 859 -27.38 -22.00 0.47
C LEU A 859 -26.49 -22.08 1.72
N ALA A 860 -25.58 -23.05 1.76
CA ALA A 860 -24.81 -23.39 2.96
C ALA A 860 -23.50 -22.60 3.13
N ASN A 861 -23.02 -21.94 2.07
CA ASN A 861 -21.73 -21.24 2.07
C ASN A 861 -21.86 -19.73 2.37
N TYR A 862 -22.95 -19.09 1.93
CA TYR A 862 -23.22 -17.66 2.15
C TYR A 862 -23.06 -17.23 3.61
N LYS A 863 -22.34 -16.11 3.79
CA LYS A 863 -22.33 -15.33 5.03
C LYS A 863 -23.76 -14.84 5.35
N LYS A 864 -24.00 -14.44 6.60
CA LYS A 864 -25.30 -13.91 7.06
C LYS A 864 -25.18 -12.52 7.64
N ASP A 865 -26.12 -11.65 7.29
CA ASP A 865 -26.28 -10.37 7.97
C ASP A 865 -27.00 -10.50 9.33
N LYS A 866 -27.05 -9.38 10.06
CA LYS A 866 -27.73 -9.22 11.36
C LYS A 866 -29.23 -9.57 11.34
N ASP A 867 -29.89 -9.44 10.19
CA ASP A 867 -31.33 -9.67 10.00
C ASP A 867 -31.60 -11.11 9.49
N GLY A 868 -30.54 -11.88 9.25
CA GLY A 868 -30.55 -13.29 8.86
C GLY A 868 -30.55 -13.55 7.35
N ASN A 869 -30.45 -12.52 6.53
CA ASN A 869 -30.37 -12.62 5.07
C ASN A 869 -29.04 -13.27 4.66
N LEU A 870 -29.01 -13.89 3.47
CA LEU A 870 -27.78 -14.43 2.87
C LEU A 870 -27.13 -13.35 2.02
N ILE A 871 -25.86 -13.07 2.28
CA ILE A 871 -25.07 -12.01 1.63
C ILE A 871 -23.87 -12.58 0.86
N ASP A 872 -23.40 -11.81 -0.12
CA ASP A 872 -22.18 -12.04 -0.89
C ASP A 872 -20.92 -11.44 -0.23
N SER A 873 -19.76 -11.57 -0.89
CA SER A 873 -18.47 -11.04 -0.45
C SER A 873 -18.46 -9.51 -0.27
N ASP A 874 -19.20 -8.78 -1.11
CA ASP A 874 -19.44 -7.33 -1.10
C ASP A 874 -20.55 -6.89 -0.09
N GLU A 875 -21.00 -7.79 0.80
CA GLU A 875 -22.10 -7.62 1.78
C GLU A 875 -23.51 -7.37 1.19
N ASN A 876 -23.75 -7.55 -0.11
CA ASN A 876 -25.08 -7.37 -0.70
C ASN A 876 -25.99 -8.59 -0.45
N ILE A 877 -27.28 -8.35 -0.25
CA ILE A 877 -28.27 -9.42 -0.05
C ILE A 877 -28.54 -10.18 -1.36
N VAL A 878 -28.15 -11.45 -1.39
CA VAL A 878 -28.46 -12.39 -2.49
C VAL A 878 -29.80 -13.07 -2.26
N TYR A 879 -30.10 -13.49 -1.01
CA TYR A 879 -31.39 -14.06 -0.63
C TYR A 879 -31.92 -13.48 0.70
N TYR A 880 -33.14 -12.97 0.65
CA TYR A 880 -33.84 -12.39 1.79
C TYR A 880 -34.35 -13.47 2.75
N ALA A 881 -34.18 -13.25 4.05
CA ALA A 881 -34.70 -14.11 5.11
C ALA A 881 -36.23 -14.12 5.16
N SER A 882 -36.78 -15.19 5.73
CA SER A 882 -38.22 -15.31 6.00
C SER A 882 -38.49 -15.79 7.42
N SER A 883 -39.75 -15.76 7.85
CA SER A 883 -40.18 -16.31 9.14
C SER A 883 -40.31 -17.84 9.17
N GLU A 884 -39.94 -18.53 8.08
CA GLU A 884 -39.93 -19.99 7.97
C GLU A 884 -38.47 -20.51 7.96
N ASP A 885 -38.12 -21.43 8.87
CA ASP A 885 -36.73 -21.88 9.06
C ASP A 885 -36.16 -22.59 7.82
N GLY A 886 -34.97 -22.15 7.38
CA GLY A 886 -34.29 -22.68 6.19
C GLY A 886 -34.91 -22.26 4.86
N VAL A 887 -35.81 -21.29 4.86
CA VAL A 887 -36.50 -20.75 3.68
C VAL A 887 -36.11 -19.28 3.48
N TYR A 888 -35.68 -18.98 2.25
CA TYR A 888 -35.29 -17.63 1.83
C TYR A 888 -36.02 -17.26 0.53
N TYR A 889 -35.87 -16.02 0.09
CA TYR A 889 -36.48 -15.50 -1.13
C TYR A 889 -35.44 -14.75 -1.96
N ARG A 890 -35.36 -15.04 -3.27
CA ARG A 890 -34.35 -14.44 -4.15
C ARG A 890 -34.59 -12.95 -4.42
N TYR A 891 -35.84 -12.50 -4.34
CA TYR A 891 -36.23 -11.11 -4.62
C TYR A 891 -37.09 -10.52 -3.51
N LYS A 892 -36.99 -9.19 -3.35
CA LYS A 892 -37.85 -8.34 -2.54
C LYS A 892 -38.22 -7.12 -3.37
N THR A 893 -39.50 -6.82 -3.50
CA THR A 893 -40.01 -5.65 -4.24
C THR A 893 -40.09 -4.41 -3.35
N ASP A 894 -40.26 -3.22 -3.96
CA ASP A 894 -40.25 -1.92 -3.26
C ASP A 894 -41.34 -1.80 -2.18
N ASP A 895 -42.46 -2.52 -2.33
CA ASP A 895 -43.53 -2.65 -1.32
C ASP A 895 -43.19 -3.62 -0.17
N GLY A 896 -41.96 -4.15 -0.15
CA GLY A 896 -41.42 -5.04 0.87
C GLY A 896 -41.80 -6.52 0.71
N LYS A 897 -42.57 -6.87 -0.32
CA LYS A 897 -43.03 -8.24 -0.59
C LYS A 897 -41.89 -9.14 -1.09
N LEU A 898 -41.82 -10.36 -0.57
CA LEU A 898 -40.82 -11.37 -0.94
C LEU A 898 -41.31 -12.25 -2.09
N GLU A 899 -40.42 -12.56 -3.06
CA GLU A 899 -40.72 -13.36 -4.26
C GLU A 899 -39.62 -14.37 -4.61
N VAL A 900 -40.01 -15.43 -5.33
CA VAL A 900 -39.19 -16.61 -5.67
C VAL A 900 -38.62 -17.29 -4.42
N LYS A 901 -39.38 -18.25 -3.89
CA LYS A 901 -39.05 -19.00 -2.66
C LYS A 901 -37.95 -20.03 -2.93
N VAL A 902 -36.88 -20.00 -2.12
CA VAL A 902 -35.69 -20.85 -2.26
C VAL A 902 -35.41 -21.58 -0.93
N SER A 903 -34.84 -22.78 -1.01
CA SER A 903 -34.39 -23.55 0.15
C SER A 903 -33.08 -24.27 -0.17
N ASP A 904 -32.28 -24.57 0.86
CA ASP A 904 -31.03 -25.30 0.66
C ASP A 904 -31.25 -26.72 0.09
N PHE A 905 -30.32 -27.24 -0.69
CA PHE A 905 -30.34 -28.62 -1.20
C PHE A 905 -30.57 -29.67 -0.09
N SER A 906 -30.09 -29.45 1.13
CA SER A 906 -30.32 -30.36 2.28
C SER A 906 -31.75 -30.36 2.84
N LYS A 907 -32.57 -29.38 2.49
CA LYS A 907 -33.99 -29.29 2.87
C LYS A 907 -34.92 -29.92 1.81
N ALA A 908 -34.40 -30.32 0.66
CA ALA A 908 -35.20 -30.84 -0.45
C ALA A 908 -35.82 -32.22 -0.18
N PRO A 909 -37.00 -32.53 -0.75
CA PRO A 909 -37.67 -33.83 -0.60
C PRO A 909 -37.06 -34.89 -1.54
N VAL A 910 -35.73 -35.08 -1.47
CA VAL A 910 -34.96 -36.06 -2.23
C VAL A 910 -34.53 -37.25 -1.36
N ASP A 911 -33.97 -38.28 -1.98
CA ASP A 911 -33.38 -39.41 -1.27
C ASP A 911 -32.05 -38.99 -0.61
N ALA A 912 -31.89 -39.30 0.69
CA ALA A 912 -30.75 -38.84 1.48
C ALA A 912 -29.43 -39.56 1.15
N GLU A 913 -29.48 -40.84 0.72
CA GLU A 913 -28.28 -41.54 0.24
C GLU A 913 -27.82 -40.95 -1.09
N LYS A 914 -28.76 -40.59 -1.97
CA LYS A 914 -28.47 -39.85 -3.21
C LYS A 914 -27.93 -38.45 -2.97
N LEU A 915 -28.46 -37.71 -2.00
CA LEU A 915 -27.93 -36.38 -1.65
C LEU A 915 -26.49 -36.48 -1.14
N ALA A 916 -26.17 -37.50 -0.33
CA ALA A 916 -24.82 -37.78 0.11
C ALA A 916 -23.89 -38.18 -1.06
N GLN A 917 -24.38 -38.93 -2.05
CA GLN A 917 -23.64 -39.27 -3.28
C GLN A 917 -23.38 -38.07 -4.20
N ALA A 918 -24.25 -37.06 -4.17
CA ALA A 918 -24.11 -35.84 -4.97
C ALA A 918 -23.19 -34.78 -4.31
N ARG A 919 -22.94 -34.88 -3.00
CA ARG A 919 -22.07 -33.96 -2.27
C ARG A 919 -20.62 -34.47 -2.36
N ILE A 920 -19.72 -33.65 -2.90
CA ILE A 920 -18.29 -33.95 -2.94
C ILE A 920 -17.55 -33.43 -1.71
N GLN A 921 -17.95 -32.27 -1.17
CA GLN A 921 -17.34 -31.68 0.01
C GLN A 921 -18.39 -31.40 1.10
N ASN A 922 -18.09 -31.76 2.34
CA ASN A 922 -18.82 -31.27 3.51
C ASN A 922 -18.04 -30.11 4.12
N ALA A 923 -18.76 -29.17 4.75
CA ALA A 923 -18.13 -28.11 5.53
C ALA A 923 -17.33 -28.72 6.68
N ALA A 924 -16.01 -28.53 6.62
CA ALA A 924 -15.08 -28.83 7.68
C ALA A 924 -14.30 -27.55 8.02
N THR A 925 -14.30 -27.19 9.30
CA THR A 925 -13.61 -26.00 9.81
C THR A 925 -12.42 -26.46 10.66
N TYR A 926 -11.24 -25.96 10.32
CA TYR A 926 -9.98 -26.36 10.93
C TYR A 926 -9.27 -25.13 11.52
N GLY A 927 -9.22 -25.07 12.85
CA GLY A 927 -8.48 -24.06 13.59
C GLY A 927 -6.97 -24.26 13.45
N LEU A 928 -6.25 -23.20 13.10
CA LEU A 928 -4.80 -23.21 12.87
C LEU A 928 -4.06 -23.29 14.21
N SER A 929 -3.90 -24.53 14.67
CA SER A 929 -3.25 -24.90 15.91
C SER A 929 -2.65 -26.30 15.81
N LYS A 930 -1.71 -26.61 16.68
CA LYS A 930 -1.13 -27.96 16.75
C LYS A 930 -0.83 -28.40 18.16
N GLN A 931 -1.36 -29.56 18.53
CA GLN A 931 -0.92 -30.31 19.70
C GLN A 931 0.19 -31.28 19.32
N VAL A 932 1.26 -31.29 20.11
CA VAL A 932 2.37 -32.24 20.03
C VAL A 932 2.52 -32.91 21.39
N LYS A 933 2.70 -34.23 21.42
CA LYS A 933 2.94 -34.97 22.67
C LYS A 933 4.13 -35.91 22.53
N ASN A 934 5.04 -35.86 23.47
CA ASN A 934 6.09 -36.87 23.60
C ASN A 934 5.54 -38.09 24.34
N TYR A 935 5.62 -39.25 23.69
CA TYR A 935 5.18 -40.55 24.21
C TYR A 935 6.35 -41.46 24.63
N THR A 936 7.61 -41.02 24.49
CA THR A 936 8.79 -41.80 24.89
C THR A 936 9.15 -41.57 26.37
N GLU A 937 10.09 -42.35 26.88
CA GLU A 937 10.70 -42.18 28.22
C GLU A 937 11.92 -41.22 28.18
N GLU A 938 12.26 -40.68 27.01
CA GLU A 938 13.41 -39.80 26.76
C GLU A 938 12.94 -38.38 26.39
N VAL A 939 13.84 -37.39 26.37
CA VAL A 939 13.51 -36.06 25.81
C VAL A 939 13.45 -36.15 24.28
N SER A 940 12.53 -35.43 23.64
CA SER A 940 12.48 -35.39 22.17
C SER A 940 13.70 -34.68 21.56
N ASP A 941 14.05 -35.08 20.34
CA ASP A 941 14.73 -34.20 19.39
C ASP A 941 13.89 -32.93 19.13
N TRP A 942 14.46 -31.97 18.39
CA TRP A 942 13.69 -30.82 17.92
C TRP A 942 12.49 -31.26 17.07
N ILE A 943 11.33 -30.68 17.37
CA ILE A 943 10.08 -30.86 16.65
C ILE A 943 9.68 -29.52 16.06
N TYR A 944 9.38 -29.49 14.76
CA TYR A 944 8.97 -28.29 14.04
C TYR A 944 7.44 -28.32 13.82
N VAL A 945 6.75 -27.27 14.26
CA VAL A 945 5.36 -26.97 13.88
C VAL A 945 5.40 -25.79 12.92
N ARG A 946 4.83 -25.96 11.73
CA ARG A 946 4.92 -24.99 10.64
C ARG A 946 3.55 -24.70 10.05
N PHE A 947 3.20 -23.42 9.95
CA PHE A 947 2.01 -22.95 9.25
C PHE A 947 2.46 -22.17 8.02
N PHE A 948 2.10 -22.68 6.84
CA PHE A 948 2.27 -22.01 5.55
C PHE A 948 0.90 -21.46 5.15
N ILE A 949 0.78 -20.14 5.05
CA ILE A 949 -0.49 -19.45 4.85
C ILE A 949 -0.37 -18.58 3.60
N ALA A 950 -1.17 -18.87 2.59
CA ALA A 950 -1.52 -17.91 1.55
C ALA A 950 -2.87 -17.29 1.91
N THR A 951 -2.92 -15.96 1.96
CA THR A 951 -4.16 -15.20 2.16
C THR A 951 -4.95 -15.11 0.86
N GLY A 952 -6.21 -14.73 1.01
CA GLY A 952 -7.06 -14.31 -0.10
C GLY A 952 -7.00 -12.80 -0.28
N ASP A 953 -7.97 -12.25 -0.99
CA ASP A 953 -8.18 -10.81 -1.12
C ASP A 953 -8.59 -10.15 0.23
N GLU A 954 -9.01 -10.94 1.21
CA GLU A 954 -9.07 -10.54 2.63
C GLU A 954 -7.71 -10.80 3.35
N SER A 955 -7.16 -9.78 4.01
CA SER A 955 -6.06 -9.93 5.00
C SER A 955 -6.48 -10.79 6.20
N LYS A 956 -5.52 -11.29 6.99
CA LYS A 956 -5.75 -12.14 8.17
C LYS A 956 -4.92 -11.71 9.38
N ASP A 957 -5.61 -11.39 10.48
CA ASP A 957 -4.98 -11.07 11.76
C ASP A 957 -4.87 -12.29 12.68
N TYR A 958 -3.71 -12.47 13.32
CA TYR A 958 -3.53 -13.51 14.31
C TYR A 958 -2.62 -13.10 15.48
N ARG A 959 -2.82 -13.76 16.62
CA ARG A 959 -1.96 -13.71 17.80
C ARG A 959 -1.32 -15.08 18.03
N LEU A 960 0.00 -15.16 17.98
CA LEU A 960 0.74 -16.39 18.28
C LEU A 960 0.66 -16.72 19.78
N GLU A 961 0.37 -17.99 20.10
CA GLU A 961 0.48 -18.52 21.47
C GLU A 961 1.22 -19.86 21.51
N VAL A 962 2.04 -20.07 22.55
CA VAL A 962 2.78 -21.32 22.80
C VAL A 962 2.56 -21.81 24.24
N TRP A 963 2.32 -23.12 24.40
CA TRP A 963 1.78 -23.69 25.64
C TRP A 963 2.47 -24.97 26.09
N SER A 964 2.79 -25.07 27.38
CA SER A 964 3.11 -26.30 28.09
C SER A 964 1.81 -26.82 28.73
N GLY A 965 1.27 -27.93 28.23
CA GLY A 965 -0.16 -28.23 28.37
C GLY A 965 -0.96 -27.49 27.30
N ASP A 966 -2.21 -27.11 27.57
CA ASP A 966 -3.10 -26.44 26.62
C ASP A 966 -3.75 -25.14 27.13
N ARG A 967 -4.28 -24.35 26.19
CA ARG A 967 -4.95 -23.07 26.44
C ARG A 967 -6.15 -23.17 27.39
N SER A 968 -6.88 -24.28 27.37
CA SER A 968 -8.09 -24.45 28.20
C SER A 968 -7.80 -24.86 29.65
N GLY A 969 -6.58 -25.33 29.96
CA GLY A 969 -6.23 -25.87 31.27
C GLY A 969 -6.73 -27.30 31.52
N THR A 970 -7.31 -27.97 30.52
CA THR A 970 -7.80 -29.35 30.64
C THR A 970 -6.69 -30.39 30.42
N THR A 971 -5.68 -30.05 29.62
CA THR A 971 -4.50 -30.88 29.31
C THR A 971 -3.30 -30.34 30.08
N THR A 972 -3.14 -30.78 31.32
CA THR A 972 -2.00 -30.40 32.16
C THR A 972 -0.77 -31.27 31.93
N ASN A 973 0.41 -30.67 31.94
CA ASN A 973 1.68 -31.37 31.97
C ASN A 973 2.06 -31.83 33.38
N PRO A 974 2.71 -33.00 33.54
CA PRO A 974 3.00 -33.57 34.86
C PRO A 974 4.16 -32.86 35.58
N ALA A 975 4.16 -32.94 36.92
CA ALA A 975 5.25 -32.47 37.75
C ALA A 975 6.59 -33.13 37.37
N GLY A 976 7.65 -32.32 37.25
CA GLY A 976 8.98 -32.75 36.81
C GLY A 976 9.20 -32.65 35.29
N SER A 977 8.18 -32.33 34.49
CA SER A 977 8.31 -32.14 33.05
C SER A 977 8.76 -30.73 32.66
N PHE A 978 9.18 -30.59 31.41
CA PHE A 978 9.41 -29.31 30.75
C PHE A 978 9.01 -29.35 29.27
N VAL A 979 8.83 -28.14 28.71
CA VAL A 979 8.77 -27.85 27.28
C VAL A 979 9.72 -26.67 27.01
N ILE A 980 10.44 -26.72 25.88
CA ILE A 980 11.29 -25.64 25.36
C ILE A 980 10.69 -25.17 24.05
N PHE A 981 10.66 -23.87 23.80
CA PHE A 981 10.25 -23.25 22.54
C PHE A 981 11.32 -22.30 21.99
N ASP A 982 11.39 -22.21 20.67
CA ASP A 982 12.18 -21.25 19.91
C ASP A 982 11.46 -20.92 18.58
N ILE A 983 11.64 -19.71 18.06
CA ILE A 983 11.01 -19.25 16.81
C ILE A 983 12.10 -19.19 15.75
N VAL A 984 11.86 -19.78 14.58
CA VAL A 984 12.88 -19.88 13.52
C VAL A 984 12.36 -19.21 12.26
N SER A 985 13.12 -18.24 11.76
CA SER A 985 12.91 -17.66 10.44
C SER A 985 13.36 -18.65 9.35
N ALA A 986 12.50 -18.82 8.35
CA ALA A 986 12.83 -19.41 7.06
C ALA A 986 12.15 -18.56 5.98
N SER A 987 12.72 -18.56 4.77
CA SER A 987 12.27 -17.69 3.69
C SER A 987 11.83 -18.51 2.47
N TYR A 988 10.54 -18.37 2.13
CA TYR A 988 9.96 -18.80 0.86
C TYR A 988 9.21 -17.62 0.26
N THR A 989 9.34 -17.40 -1.05
CA THR A 989 8.70 -16.27 -1.75
C THR A 989 7.22 -16.49 -2.06
N ALA A 990 6.77 -17.74 -2.09
CA ALA A 990 5.39 -18.13 -2.37
C ALA A 990 5.08 -19.56 -1.88
N MET A 991 3.79 -19.89 -1.79
CA MET A 991 3.27 -21.18 -1.32
C MET A 991 3.77 -22.40 -2.15
N ASP A 992 3.96 -22.25 -3.45
CA ASP A 992 4.46 -23.29 -4.34
C ASP A 992 5.96 -23.57 -4.20
N GLY A 993 6.73 -22.58 -3.71
CA GLY A 993 8.13 -22.73 -3.31
C GLY A 993 8.33 -23.49 -1.98
N THR A 994 7.27 -23.74 -1.22
CA THR A 994 7.33 -24.49 0.05
C THR A 994 7.46 -26.01 -0.19
N PRO A 995 7.73 -26.82 0.86
CA PRO A 995 7.74 -28.28 0.75
C PRO A 995 6.39 -28.95 0.42
N LEU A 996 5.33 -28.19 0.11
CA LEU A 996 3.98 -28.68 -0.20
C LEU A 996 3.99 -29.83 -1.22
N SER A 997 4.61 -29.62 -2.38
CA SER A 997 4.67 -30.61 -3.46
C SER A 997 5.40 -31.89 -3.04
N GLU A 998 6.53 -31.76 -2.34
CA GLU A 998 7.31 -32.90 -1.84
C GLU A 998 6.53 -33.69 -0.76
N ASN A 999 5.78 -32.99 0.10
CA ASN A 999 4.96 -33.57 1.14
C ASN A 999 3.68 -34.23 0.59
N LEU A 1000 3.11 -33.74 -0.50
CA LEU A 1000 2.02 -34.40 -1.23
C LEU A 1000 2.45 -35.72 -1.85
N GLU A 1001 3.66 -35.80 -2.43
CA GLU A 1001 4.22 -37.05 -2.94
C GLU A 1001 4.48 -38.06 -1.80
N LYS A 1002 5.14 -37.64 -0.71
CA LYS A 1002 5.34 -38.50 0.48
C LYS A 1002 4.00 -38.97 1.08
N TYR A 1003 2.97 -38.12 1.04
CA TYR A 1003 1.63 -38.49 1.49
C TYR A 1003 0.97 -39.50 0.54
N ALA A 1004 1.09 -39.34 -0.78
CA ALA A 1004 0.63 -40.30 -1.78
C ALA A 1004 1.30 -41.68 -1.61
N GLU A 1005 2.63 -41.71 -1.47
CA GLU A 1005 3.38 -42.94 -1.14
C GLU A 1005 2.87 -43.59 0.16
N SER A 1006 2.62 -42.79 1.21
CA SER A 1006 2.12 -43.29 2.50
C SER A 1006 0.73 -43.93 2.44
N LYS A 1007 -0.08 -43.57 1.42
CA LYS A 1007 -1.39 -44.16 1.13
C LYS A 1007 -1.31 -45.34 0.15
N GLY A 1008 -0.15 -45.55 -0.48
CA GLY A 1008 0.10 -46.64 -1.44
C GLY A 1008 -0.18 -46.31 -2.91
N PHE A 1009 -0.18 -45.02 -3.27
CA PHE A 1009 -0.23 -44.55 -4.67
C PHE A 1009 1.18 -44.43 -5.26
N ALA A 1010 1.30 -44.36 -6.59
CA ALA A 1010 2.58 -44.18 -7.26
C ALA A 1010 3.07 -42.71 -7.27
N ASP A 1011 2.14 -41.76 -7.27
CA ASP A 1011 2.39 -40.32 -7.30
C ASP A 1011 1.18 -39.52 -6.77
N SER A 1012 1.36 -38.22 -6.55
CA SER A 1012 0.31 -37.28 -6.13
C SER A 1012 -0.86 -37.18 -7.13
N ALA A 1013 -0.64 -37.49 -8.41
CA ALA A 1013 -1.67 -37.48 -9.43
C ALA A 1013 -2.54 -38.75 -9.40
N GLU A 1014 -2.05 -39.89 -8.92
CA GLU A 1014 -2.89 -41.05 -8.57
C GLU A 1014 -3.70 -40.80 -7.29
N LEU A 1015 -3.09 -40.14 -6.29
CA LEU A 1015 -3.79 -39.70 -5.07
C LEU A 1015 -4.97 -38.77 -5.41
N LEU A 1016 -4.77 -37.74 -6.23
CA LEU A 1016 -5.83 -36.81 -6.64
C LEU A 1016 -6.99 -37.54 -7.34
N LYS A 1017 -6.68 -38.46 -8.26
CA LYS A 1017 -7.71 -39.28 -8.95
C LYS A 1017 -8.51 -40.15 -7.99
N ASP A 1018 -8.01 -40.46 -6.80
CA ASP A 1018 -8.74 -41.21 -5.77
C ASP A 1018 -9.51 -40.28 -4.82
N TYR A 1019 -8.96 -39.11 -4.50
CA TYR A 1019 -9.66 -38.02 -3.82
C TYR A 1019 -10.93 -37.61 -4.59
N GLU A 1020 -10.84 -37.40 -5.90
CA GLU A 1020 -11.97 -37.00 -6.76
C GLU A 1020 -13.18 -37.97 -6.75
N LYS A 1021 -12.99 -39.22 -6.26
CA LYS A 1021 -14.07 -40.21 -6.10
C LYS A 1021 -14.73 -40.16 -4.72
N ASP A 1022 -13.97 -39.84 -3.68
CA ASP A 1022 -14.40 -39.84 -2.27
C ASP A 1022 -13.51 -38.85 -1.47
N PRO A 1023 -13.76 -37.52 -1.55
CA PRO A 1023 -12.97 -36.53 -0.81
C PRO A 1023 -13.05 -36.72 0.70
N ALA A 1024 -14.20 -37.20 1.20
CA ALA A 1024 -14.45 -37.42 2.62
C ALA A 1024 -13.51 -38.45 3.25
N LYS A 1025 -12.95 -39.38 2.46
CA LYS A 1025 -11.87 -40.31 2.88
C LYS A 1025 -10.58 -39.60 3.34
N TYR A 1026 -10.33 -38.38 2.86
CA TYR A 1026 -9.12 -37.61 3.10
C TYR A 1026 -9.30 -36.49 4.14
N ILE A 1027 -10.52 -36.33 4.66
CA ILE A 1027 -10.90 -35.38 5.71
C ILE A 1027 -10.95 -36.12 7.05
N THR A 1028 -10.12 -35.71 8.01
CA THR A 1028 -10.10 -36.27 9.37
C THR A 1028 -10.74 -35.33 10.38
N ALA A 1029 -11.50 -35.88 11.34
CA ALA A 1029 -12.26 -35.11 12.31
C ALA A 1029 -11.40 -34.39 13.38
N ASP A 1030 -10.09 -34.66 13.41
CA ASP A 1030 -9.09 -33.95 14.22
C ASP A 1030 -8.13 -33.08 13.38
N GLY A 1031 -8.39 -32.95 12.08
CA GLY A 1031 -7.55 -32.22 11.13
C GLY A 1031 -6.16 -32.83 10.89
N SER A 1032 -5.83 -33.99 11.50
CA SER A 1032 -4.52 -34.61 11.39
C SER A 1032 -4.38 -35.45 10.11
N ASN A 1033 -3.36 -35.14 9.32
CA ASN A 1033 -3.18 -35.71 7.98
C ASN A 1033 -4.42 -35.53 7.07
N SER A 1034 -5.14 -34.41 7.25
CA SER A 1034 -6.25 -34.00 6.37
C SER A 1034 -5.69 -33.45 5.06
N LEU A 1035 -6.37 -33.73 3.95
CA LEU A 1035 -6.13 -33.10 2.65
C LEU A 1035 -7.48 -32.67 2.07
N VAL A 1036 -7.56 -31.41 1.66
CA VAL A 1036 -8.71 -30.77 1.02
C VAL A 1036 -8.23 -30.08 -0.25
N TYR A 1037 -8.61 -30.63 -1.40
CA TYR A 1037 -8.61 -29.88 -2.64
C TYR A 1037 -9.93 -29.13 -2.79
N TYR A 1038 -9.85 -27.87 -3.23
CA TYR A 1038 -11.00 -27.13 -3.72
C TYR A 1038 -11.01 -27.20 -5.25
N ASN A 1039 -12.17 -27.46 -5.84
CA ASN A 1039 -12.41 -27.28 -7.26
C ASN A 1039 -13.53 -26.26 -7.41
N PHE A 1040 -13.27 -25.19 -8.15
CA PHE A 1040 -14.21 -24.08 -8.24
C PHE A 1040 -15.52 -24.50 -8.89
N SER A 1041 -16.62 -24.31 -8.16
CA SER A 1041 -17.94 -24.29 -8.75
C SER A 1041 -18.65 -22.99 -8.45
N LEU A 1042 -18.94 -22.23 -9.50
CA LEU A 1042 -19.80 -21.05 -9.47
C LEU A 1042 -21.15 -21.32 -8.77
N PHE A 1043 -21.63 -22.56 -8.75
CA PHE A 1043 -22.92 -22.91 -8.14
C PHE A 1043 -22.83 -23.24 -6.64
N ASP A 1044 -21.61 -23.31 -6.09
CA ASP A 1044 -21.32 -23.44 -4.66
C ASP A 1044 -20.69 -22.15 -4.08
N ASP A 1045 -20.44 -21.15 -4.91
CA ASP A 1045 -19.81 -19.87 -4.56
C ASP A 1045 -20.82 -18.88 -3.94
N ASP A 1046 -20.43 -18.13 -2.90
CA ASP A 1046 -21.31 -17.19 -2.20
C ASP A 1046 -21.53 -15.84 -2.90
N ASP A 1047 -20.85 -15.56 -4.01
CA ASP A 1047 -21.20 -14.46 -4.92
C ASP A 1047 -22.21 -14.87 -6.00
N TYR A 1048 -22.65 -16.14 -6.02
CA TYR A 1048 -23.59 -16.62 -7.03
C TYR A 1048 -24.99 -16.03 -6.87
N LYS A 1049 -25.36 -15.12 -7.77
CA LYS A 1049 -26.65 -14.45 -7.83
C LYS A 1049 -27.50 -15.09 -8.91
N SER A 1050 -28.49 -15.93 -8.56
CA SER A 1050 -29.30 -16.60 -9.59
C SER A 1050 -29.94 -15.59 -10.56
N PHE A 1051 -29.75 -15.81 -11.86
CA PHE A 1051 -30.23 -14.97 -12.96
C PHE A 1051 -31.61 -15.46 -13.43
N ASP A 1052 -32.61 -14.57 -13.54
CA ASP A 1052 -33.98 -14.91 -13.91
C ASP A 1052 -34.42 -14.15 -15.17
N ALA A 1053 -34.38 -14.84 -16.32
CA ALA A 1053 -34.76 -14.30 -17.63
C ALA A 1053 -36.25 -13.92 -17.76
N ASP A 1054 -37.11 -14.34 -16.82
CA ASP A 1054 -38.50 -13.86 -16.75
C ASP A 1054 -38.62 -12.54 -15.95
N ARG A 1055 -37.50 -11.97 -15.46
CA ARG A 1055 -37.43 -10.76 -14.61
C ARG A 1055 -36.49 -9.66 -15.09
N THR A 1056 -35.59 -9.92 -16.04
CA THR A 1056 -34.77 -8.90 -16.68
C THR A 1056 -34.70 -9.14 -18.19
N ASP A 1057 -34.49 -8.06 -18.95
CA ASP A 1057 -34.19 -8.11 -20.39
C ASP A 1057 -32.69 -8.35 -20.67
N ASP A 1058 -31.84 -8.43 -19.63
CA ASP A 1058 -30.41 -8.77 -19.74
C ASP A 1058 -30.19 -10.23 -20.20
N SER A 1059 -29.02 -10.52 -20.78
CA SER A 1059 -28.55 -11.89 -21.04
C SER A 1059 -28.02 -12.56 -19.76
N ASP A 1060 -28.03 -13.90 -19.69
CA ASP A 1060 -27.50 -14.65 -18.54
C ASP A 1060 -26.00 -14.35 -18.38
N PRO A 1061 -25.56 -13.62 -17.34
CA PRO A 1061 -24.16 -13.25 -17.19
C PRO A 1061 -23.27 -14.49 -17.06
N TYR A 1062 -23.81 -15.60 -16.57
CA TYR A 1062 -23.07 -16.85 -16.36
C TYR A 1062 -23.09 -17.79 -17.59
N ALA A 1063 -23.58 -17.35 -18.75
CA ALA A 1063 -23.58 -18.15 -19.98
C ALA A 1063 -22.15 -18.48 -20.49
N SER A 1064 -21.15 -17.74 -20.03
CA SER A 1064 -19.71 -17.98 -20.24
C SER A 1064 -19.14 -19.14 -19.40
N TYR A 1065 -19.82 -19.57 -18.34
CA TYR A 1065 -19.25 -20.48 -17.33
C TYR A 1065 -19.17 -21.94 -17.80
N ASP A 1066 -17.94 -22.44 -17.95
CA ASP A 1066 -17.66 -23.87 -18.19
C ASP A 1066 -16.93 -24.47 -16.96
N PRO A 1067 -17.58 -25.35 -16.16
CA PRO A 1067 -16.94 -26.04 -15.04
C PRO A 1067 -15.65 -26.78 -15.40
N SER A 1068 -15.47 -27.21 -16.65
CA SER A 1068 -14.28 -27.94 -17.09
C SER A 1068 -13.05 -27.06 -17.36
N SER A 1069 -13.19 -25.73 -17.21
CA SER A 1069 -12.06 -24.79 -17.26
C SER A 1069 -11.28 -24.69 -15.94
N TYR A 1070 -11.78 -25.30 -14.86
CA TYR A 1070 -11.25 -25.20 -13.51
C TYR A 1070 -10.64 -26.53 -13.04
N SER A 1071 -9.68 -26.46 -12.12
CA SER A 1071 -8.91 -27.63 -11.66
C SER A 1071 -8.66 -27.60 -10.16
N ASN A 1072 -8.65 -28.78 -9.54
CA ASN A 1072 -8.35 -28.99 -8.12
C ASN A 1072 -7.07 -28.27 -7.66
N SER A 1073 -7.19 -27.35 -6.71
CA SER A 1073 -6.09 -26.68 -5.99
C SER A 1073 -6.08 -27.09 -4.51
N VAL A 1074 -4.93 -27.10 -3.85
CA VAL A 1074 -4.87 -27.45 -2.41
C VAL A 1074 -5.28 -26.24 -1.57
N ALA A 1075 -6.44 -26.34 -0.93
CA ALA A 1075 -6.98 -25.32 -0.03
C ALA A 1075 -6.50 -25.54 1.42
N TYR A 1076 -6.42 -26.80 1.85
CA TYR A 1076 -5.90 -27.18 3.16
C TYR A 1076 -5.21 -28.54 3.13
N PHE A 1077 -4.02 -28.64 3.73
CA PHE A 1077 -3.29 -29.89 3.87
C PHE A 1077 -2.49 -29.90 5.16
N THR A 1078 -2.62 -30.94 5.98
CA THR A 1078 -1.67 -31.20 7.07
C THR A 1078 -0.86 -32.45 6.77
N TYR A 1079 0.42 -32.44 7.13
CA TYR A 1079 1.27 -33.61 7.01
C TYR A 1079 2.25 -33.70 8.18
N ASN A 1080 2.15 -34.80 8.92
CA ASN A 1080 3.02 -35.07 10.06
C ASN A 1080 4.01 -36.19 9.69
N PHE A 1081 5.31 -35.90 9.68
CA PHE A 1081 6.35 -36.85 9.25
C PHE A 1081 7.65 -36.73 10.06
N THR A 1082 8.61 -37.61 9.78
CA THR A 1082 9.93 -37.63 10.43
C THR A 1082 11.00 -37.74 9.37
N SER A 1083 12.02 -36.88 9.42
CA SER A 1083 13.15 -36.89 8.49
C SER A 1083 14.47 -36.98 9.28
N SER A 1084 15.25 -38.04 9.02
CA SER A 1084 16.47 -38.45 9.74
C SER A 1084 16.27 -38.76 11.23
N SER A 1085 15.77 -37.81 12.03
CA SER A 1085 15.22 -38.01 13.38
C SER A 1085 14.24 -36.89 13.78
N THR A 1086 14.42 -35.68 13.25
CA THR A 1086 13.54 -34.52 13.38
C THR A 1086 12.09 -34.82 12.97
N ALA A 1087 11.13 -34.43 13.80
CA ALA A 1087 9.70 -34.52 13.48
C ALA A 1087 9.16 -33.18 12.97
N TYR A 1088 8.32 -33.24 11.94
CA TYR A 1088 7.69 -32.09 11.29
C TYR A 1088 6.17 -32.25 11.35
N TYR A 1089 5.50 -31.13 11.61
CA TYR A 1089 4.05 -31.01 11.72
C TYR A 1089 3.61 -29.83 10.85
N ASP A 1090 3.56 -30.05 9.55
CA ASP A 1090 3.30 -29.01 8.55
C ASP A 1090 1.79 -28.83 8.34
N THR A 1091 1.37 -27.58 8.19
CA THR A 1091 -0.02 -27.15 7.91
C THR A 1091 0.01 -26.12 6.79
N TYR A 1092 -0.58 -26.45 5.64
CA TYR A 1092 -0.72 -25.60 4.48
C TYR A 1092 -2.16 -25.11 4.39
N VAL A 1093 -2.35 -23.81 4.18
CA VAL A 1093 -3.65 -23.15 4.07
C VAL A 1093 -3.59 -22.13 2.96
N ASN A 1094 -4.53 -22.18 2.01
CA ASN A 1094 -4.66 -21.15 0.99
C ASN A 1094 -6.10 -20.64 0.96
N PHE A 1095 -6.30 -19.45 1.54
CA PHE A 1095 -7.60 -18.78 1.61
C PHE A 1095 -8.06 -18.35 0.21
N GLY A 1096 -7.18 -17.81 -0.64
CA GLY A 1096 -7.48 -17.46 -2.04
C GLY A 1096 -7.78 -18.65 -2.98
N THR A 1097 -8.13 -19.83 -2.47
CA THR A 1097 -8.63 -20.95 -3.31
C THR A 1097 -10.11 -20.86 -3.63
N TYR A 1098 -10.93 -20.26 -2.76
CA TYR A 1098 -12.36 -20.12 -2.98
C TYR A 1098 -12.75 -18.80 -3.70
N GLU A 1099 -11.84 -17.83 -3.80
CA GLU A 1099 -12.07 -16.50 -4.39
C GLU A 1099 -11.83 -16.52 -5.91
N VAL A 1100 -12.84 -16.87 -6.70
CA VAL A 1100 -12.70 -17.07 -8.16
C VAL A 1100 -13.84 -16.42 -8.95
N SER A 1101 -13.63 -15.19 -9.38
CA SER A 1101 -14.63 -14.43 -10.14
C SER A 1101 -14.91 -14.98 -11.55
N VAL A 1102 -16.19 -14.97 -11.94
CA VAL A 1102 -16.67 -15.32 -13.29
C VAL A 1102 -17.26 -14.08 -13.94
N ALA A 1103 -16.74 -13.66 -15.11
CA ALA A 1103 -17.29 -12.49 -15.80
C ALA A 1103 -18.65 -12.75 -16.43
N ALA A 1104 -19.51 -11.73 -16.33
CA ALA A 1104 -20.70 -11.58 -17.13
C ALA A 1104 -20.37 -11.66 -18.64
N SER A 1105 -21.07 -12.52 -19.38
CA SER A 1105 -21.01 -12.52 -20.85
C SER A 1105 -21.81 -11.37 -21.44
N SER A 1106 -21.14 -10.26 -21.77
CA SER A 1106 -21.69 -9.22 -22.65
C SER A 1106 -21.95 -9.79 -24.06
N GLU A 1107 -23.12 -9.50 -24.64
CA GLU A 1107 -23.39 -9.88 -26.04
C GLU A 1107 -22.54 -9.05 -27.02
N ASP A 1108 -21.91 -9.72 -27.97
CA ASP A 1108 -21.12 -9.13 -29.05
C ASP A 1108 -21.74 -9.57 -30.40
N ASP A 1109 -22.34 -8.65 -31.16
CA ASP A 1109 -23.01 -8.98 -32.42
C ASP A 1109 -22.02 -9.17 -33.58
N SER A 1110 -22.24 -10.24 -34.32
CA SER A 1110 -21.22 -10.91 -35.11
C SER A 1110 -20.79 -10.17 -36.39
N THR A 1111 -19.48 -10.03 -36.61
CA THR A 1111 -18.71 -10.88 -37.56
C THR A 1111 -17.20 -10.54 -37.61
N THR A 1112 -16.37 -11.51 -38.01
CA THR A 1112 -14.97 -11.66 -37.56
C THR A 1112 -13.85 -11.35 -38.57
N GLU A 1113 -12.62 -11.19 -38.03
CA GLU A 1113 -11.28 -11.08 -38.67
C GLU A 1113 -10.92 -9.69 -39.29
N ASP A 1114 -9.79 -9.03 -39.00
CA ASP A 1114 -8.53 -9.45 -38.32
C ASP A 1114 -7.82 -8.26 -37.60
N ASP A 1115 -6.92 -8.57 -36.67
CA ASP A 1115 -6.22 -7.75 -35.62
C ASP A 1115 -5.53 -6.42 -36.09
N THR A 1116 -5.59 -5.24 -35.42
CA THR A 1116 -4.96 -4.83 -34.12
C THR A 1116 -5.18 -3.31 -33.76
N THR A 1117 -4.91 -2.88 -32.50
CA THR A 1117 -4.52 -1.51 -31.96
C THR A 1117 -5.48 -0.48 -31.30
N THR A 1118 -5.20 -0.09 -30.02
CA THR A 1118 -5.86 0.87 -29.04
C THR A 1118 -5.44 0.61 -27.53
N ALA A 1119 -4.96 1.56 -26.71
CA ALA A 1119 -4.32 1.33 -25.36
C ALA A 1119 -5.28 1.02 -24.14
N PRO A 1120 -4.84 0.61 -22.90
CA PRO A 1120 -5.35 -0.53 -22.08
C PRO A 1120 -6.62 -0.41 -21.19
N ASP A 1121 -7.60 -1.33 -21.31
CA ASP A 1121 -8.71 -1.47 -20.34
C ASP A 1121 -8.30 -2.21 -19.06
N TYR A 1122 -8.71 -1.67 -17.91
CA TYR A 1122 -8.53 -2.29 -16.60
C TYR A 1122 -9.55 -3.42 -16.36
N ASN A 1123 -9.26 -4.60 -16.88
CA ASN A 1123 -10.08 -5.79 -16.64
C ASN A 1123 -9.71 -6.47 -15.32
N VAL A 1124 -10.68 -6.58 -14.42
CA VAL A 1124 -10.62 -7.26 -13.10
C VAL A 1124 -10.29 -8.76 -13.20
N TRP A 1125 -10.28 -9.33 -14.41
CA TRP A 1125 -9.89 -10.71 -14.67
C TRP A 1125 -8.46 -11.09 -14.28
N LEU A 1126 -7.54 -10.14 -14.08
CA LEU A 1126 -6.12 -10.45 -13.98
C LEU A 1126 -5.67 -11.18 -12.69
N LEU A 1127 -6.47 -11.25 -11.62
CA LEU A 1127 -6.19 -12.18 -10.50
C LEU A 1127 -6.68 -13.60 -10.82
N ALA A 1128 -7.99 -13.85 -10.82
CA ALA A 1128 -8.56 -15.19 -10.99
C ALA A 1128 -8.11 -15.87 -12.31
N ALA A 1129 -8.05 -15.12 -13.43
CA ALA A 1129 -7.57 -15.66 -14.68
C ALA A 1129 -6.06 -15.88 -14.71
N SER A 1130 -5.24 -15.30 -13.81
CA SER A 1130 -3.81 -15.65 -13.75
C SER A 1130 -3.60 -17.10 -13.32
N ILE A 1131 -4.37 -17.59 -12.34
CA ILE A 1131 -4.29 -18.97 -11.84
C ILE A 1131 -4.94 -19.93 -12.83
N ILE A 1132 -6.08 -19.58 -13.42
CA ILE A 1132 -6.75 -20.44 -14.43
C ILE A 1132 -5.94 -20.47 -15.73
N LEU A 1133 -5.37 -19.35 -16.16
CA LEU A 1133 -4.51 -19.29 -17.35
C LEU A 1133 -3.10 -19.79 -17.05
N ALA A 1134 -2.66 -19.90 -15.78
CA ALA A 1134 -1.48 -20.67 -15.37
C ALA A 1134 -1.77 -22.18 -15.35
N ALA A 1135 -2.90 -22.63 -14.79
CA ALA A 1135 -3.34 -24.02 -14.83
C ALA A 1135 -3.61 -24.49 -16.26
N ALA A 1136 -4.19 -23.64 -17.10
CA ALA A 1136 -4.34 -23.86 -18.53
C ALA A 1136 -3.04 -23.61 -19.31
N LEU A 1137 -2.10 -22.77 -18.86
CA LEU A 1137 -0.73 -22.75 -19.41
C LEU A 1137 0.08 -23.95 -18.96
N ILE A 1138 -0.25 -24.64 -17.87
CA ILE A 1138 0.36 -25.89 -17.43
C ILE A 1138 -0.28 -27.06 -18.15
N PHE A 1139 -1.61 -27.10 -18.29
CA PHE A 1139 -2.29 -28.09 -19.12
C PHE A 1139 -1.96 -27.88 -20.60
N THR A 1140 -1.71 -26.64 -21.04
CA THR A 1140 -1.14 -26.35 -22.37
C THR A 1140 0.37 -26.29 -22.44
N LEU A 1141 1.16 -26.33 -21.36
CA LEU A 1141 2.61 -26.63 -21.40
C LEU A 1141 2.86 -28.13 -21.32
N VAL A 1142 1.96 -28.91 -20.72
CA VAL A 1142 1.84 -30.36 -20.88
C VAL A 1142 1.33 -30.64 -22.29
N ALA A 1143 0.27 -29.98 -22.76
CA ALA A 1143 -0.19 -30.13 -24.13
C ALA A 1143 0.73 -29.48 -25.18
N LEU A 1144 1.65 -28.55 -24.82
CA LEU A 1144 2.76 -28.05 -25.65
C LEU A 1144 4.11 -28.71 -25.31
N LEU A 1145 4.19 -29.62 -24.35
CA LEU A 1145 5.21 -30.66 -24.33
C LEU A 1145 4.78 -31.73 -25.33
N ILE A 1146 3.51 -32.14 -25.30
CA ILE A 1146 2.86 -32.96 -26.33
C ILE A 1146 2.84 -32.25 -27.71
N ARG A 1147 2.72 -30.91 -27.76
CA ARG A 1147 2.66 -30.09 -28.99
C ARG A 1147 3.88 -29.18 -29.24
N LYS A 1148 4.99 -29.45 -28.55
CA LYS A 1148 6.37 -29.19 -29.01
C LYS A 1148 7.12 -30.51 -29.25
N LEU A 1149 6.53 -31.66 -28.87
CA LEU A 1149 6.55 -32.88 -29.68
C LEU A 1149 5.75 -32.74 -31.01
N LEU A 1150 4.70 -31.91 -31.07
CA LEU A 1150 3.82 -31.71 -32.24
C LEU A 1150 3.66 -30.24 -32.72
N ALA A 1151 4.74 -29.46 -32.65
CA ALA A 1151 4.98 -28.14 -33.24
C ALA A 1151 4.15 -26.88 -32.82
N ASN A 1152 4.93 -25.88 -32.39
CA ASN A 1152 4.98 -24.48 -32.89
C ASN A 1152 4.04 -23.35 -32.38
N ILE A 1153 4.70 -22.19 -32.15
CA ILE A 1153 4.29 -20.80 -32.46
C ILE A 1153 3.09 -20.26 -31.64
N ARG A 1154 3.26 -19.36 -30.64
CA ARG A 1154 3.78 -17.95 -30.57
C ARG A 1154 2.66 -16.88 -30.59
N LYS A 1155 2.39 -16.33 -29.39
CA LYS A 1155 2.12 -14.92 -28.98
C LYS A 1155 1.53 -13.89 -29.98
N LYS A 1156 0.62 -13.07 -29.41
CA LYS A 1156 0.26 -11.65 -29.71
C LYS A 1156 -0.62 -11.40 -30.97
N SER A 1157 -1.44 -10.34 -31.02
CA SER A 1157 -1.44 -9.10 -30.19
C SER A 1157 -2.82 -8.46 -29.97
N VAL A 1158 -3.22 -8.17 -28.72
CA VAL A 1158 -3.27 -6.79 -28.15
C VAL A 1158 -4.06 -5.75 -28.99
N HIS A 1159 -5.24 -5.31 -28.52
CA HIS A 1159 -5.49 -3.97 -27.91
C HIS A 1159 -7.01 -3.74 -27.55
N ASN A 1160 -7.48 -2.52 -27.17
CA ASN A 1160 -8.48 -2.21 -26.10
C ASN A 1160 -9.47 -1.00 -26.34
N LYS A 1161 -10.12 -0.50 -25.25
CA LYS A 1161 -10.62 0.85 -24.84
C LYS A 1161 -11.62 1.68 -25.68
N PRO A 1162 -12.34 2.66 -25.05
CA PRO A 1162 -12.78 2.75 -23.64
C PRO A 1162 -14.22 3.25 -23.43
N MET A 1163 -14.76 3.10 -22.21
CA MET A 1163 -15.50 4.21 -21.56
C MET A 1163 -15.47 4.13 -20.02
N TYR A 1164 -15.61 5.29 -19.37
CA TYR A 1164 -15.70 5.48 -17.91
C TYR A 1164 -17.19 5.55 -17.49
N ASP A 1165 -17.55 5.18 -16.25
CA ASP A 1165 -17.96 6.22 -15.28
C ASP A 1165 -17.99 5.77 -13.79
N ASN A 1166 -17.85 6.78 -12.92
CA ASN A 1166 -18.07 6.90 -11.47
C ASN A 1166 -18.70 5.76 -10.63
N LYS A 1167 -18.08 5.56 -9.45
CA LYS A 1167 -18.74 5.80 -8.14
C LYS A 1167 -17.74 5.84 -6.95
N ARG A 1168 -17.24 7.03 -6.60
CA ARG A 1168 -16.37 7.24 -5.40
C ARG A 1168 -16.78 8.43 -4.52
N LYS A 1169 -18.01 8.44 -4.01
CA LYS A 1169 -18.49 9.42 -3.00
C LYS A 1169 -19.20 8.77 -1.80
N ARG A 1170 -18.47 8.02 -0.96
CA ARG A 1170 -19.05 7.48 0.32
C ARG A 1170 -18.09 7.22 1.50
N TYR A 1171 -16.91 7.84 1.55
CA TYR A 1171 -15.91 7.57 2.61
C TYR A 1171 -15.44 8.78 3.45
N ILE A 1172 -16.28 9.81 3.63
CA ILE A 1172 -16.06 10.87 4.64
C ILE A 1172 -17.32 11.02 5.51
N ARG A 1173 -17.52 10.06 6.43
CA ARG A 1173 -18.45 10.17 7.58
C ARG A 1173 -18.12 9.21 8.74
N LYS A 1174 -16.83 8.91 8.99
CA LYS A 1174 -16.43 7.94 10.04
C LYS A 1174 -15.13 8.28 10.80
N LEU A 1175 -14.83 9.57 10.98
CA LEU A 1175 -13.71 10.06 11.82
C LEU A 1175 -14.09 11.25 12.73
N LYS A 1176 -15.37 11.37 13.11
CA LYS A 1176 -15.84 12.31 14.14
C LYS A 1176 -17.01 11.71 14.93
N LEU A 1177 -16.71 10.82 15.87
CA LEU A 1177 -16.78 11.09 17.32
C LEU A 1177 -16.51 9.80 18.10
N GLU A 1178 -15.54 9.86 19.01
CA GLU A 1178 -15.48 9.01 20.19
C GLU A 1178 -15.33 9.95 21.38
N GLU A 1179 -16.44 10.28 22.06
CA GLU A 1179 -16.46 10.58 23.51
C GLU A 1179 -17.90 10.68 24.07
N ALA A 1180 -18.25 9.69 24.89
CA ALA A 1180 -19.12 9.74 26.08
C ALA A 1180 -20.52 10.42 26.06
N ASP A 1181 -21.54 9.58 25.89
CA ASP A 1181 -22.70 9.41 26.80
C ASP A 1181 -23.30 10.61 27.58
N ARG A 1182 -24.56 10.94 27.26
CA ARG A 1182 -25.61 11.03 28.30
C ARG A 1182 -27.06 10.90 27.79
N GLU A 1183 -27.95 10.66 28.75
CA GLU A 1183 -29.29 10.09 28.61
C GLU A 1183 -30.38 11.03 28.04
N GLU A 1184 -31.50 10.40 27.68
CA GLU A 1184 -32.71 10.91 26.98
C GLU A 1184 -33.46 12.06 27.67
N ASP A 1185 -34.09 12.94 26.89
CA ASP A 1185 -35.49 13.36 27.09
C ASP A 1185 -36.10 13.91 25.77
N GLU A 1186 -37.43 13.84 25.58
CA GLU A 1186 -38.12 14.23 24.32
C GLU A 1186 -38.51 15.73 24.27
N GLY A 1187 -38.33 16.41 23.13
CA GLY A 1187 -38.80 17.78 22.90
C GLY A 1187 -38.71 18.26 21.44
N ASP A 1188 -39.71 19.04 20.99
CA ASP A 1188 -39.87 19.50 19.59
C ASP A 1188 -38.73 20.39 19.07
N ASP A 1189 -38.46 20.30 17.75
CA ASP A 1189 -37.64 21.26 16.99
C ASP A 1189 -38.23 22.69 17.08
N VAL A 1190 -37.54 23.57 17.80
CA VAL A 1190 -37.69 25.03 17.70
C VAL A 1190 -36.30 25.65 17.74
N LEU A 1191 -35.94 26.37 16.68
CA LEU A 1191 -34.72 27.18 16.64
C LEU A 1191 -34.77 28.22 17.79
N PRO A 1192 -33.75 28.31 18.66
CA PRO A 1192 -33.66 29.43 19.58
C PRO A 1192 -33.31 30.71 18.82
N ASP A 1193 -34.07 31.78 19.11
CA ASP A 1193 -33.76 33.15 18.65
C ASP A 1193 -32.43 33.66 19.24
N GLU A 1194 -31.97 34.81 18.73
CA GLU A 1194 -30.76 35.51 19.13
C GLU A 1194 -30.64 35.73 20.66
N ASP A 1195 -29.52 35.30 21.26
CA ASP A 1195 -29.06 35.75 22.57
C ASP A 1195 -27.75 36.53 22.39
N GLU A 1196 -27.77 37.84 22.65
CA GLU A 1196 -26.60 38.73 22.54
C GLU A 1196 -25.54 38.35 23.59
N ILE A 1197 -24.35 37.93 23.15
CA ILE A 1197 -23.16 38.00 24.01
C ILE A 1197 -22.77 39.48 24.14
N SER A 1198 -23.21 40.12 25.22
CA SER A 1198 -22.98 41.56 25.44
C SER A 1198 -21.48 41.89 25.48
N GLU A 1199 -21.09 42.99 24.81
CA GLU A 1199 -19.71 43.41 24.58
C GLU A 1199 -18.87 43.63 25.85
N GLU A 1200 -19.51 43.74 27.02
CA GLU A 1200 -18.90 44.15 28.29
C GLU A 1200 -18.23 43.00 29.09
N ASP A 1201 -18.44 41.73 28.73
CA ASP A 1201 -17.78 40.58 29.38
C ASP A 1201 -16.47 40.12 28.69
N ILE A 1202 -16.15 40.66 27.51
CA ILE A 1202 -14.90 40.38 26.78
C ILE A 1202 -13.73 41.26 27.29
N TYR A 1203 -14.02 42.39 27.95
CA TYR A 1203 -13.00 43.37 28.37
C TYR A 1203 -12.92 43.57 29.90
N LYS A 1204 -12.22 42.65 30.59
CA LYS A 1204 -11.81 42.82 32.00
C LYS A 1204 -10.30 42.71 32.18
N VAL A 1205 -9.63 43.86 32.03
CA VAL A 1205 -8.24 44.07 32.47
C VAL A 1205 -8.29 44.77 33.83
N ASP A 1206 -7.99 44.05 34.92
CA ASP A 1206 -7.94 44.59 36.28
C ASP A 1206 -6.49 44.67 36.80
N ASP A 1207 -5.89 45.85 36.66
CA ASP A 1207 -4.58 46.21 37.20
C ASP A 1207 -4.68 46.44 38.73
N THR A 1208 -4.08 45.59 39.57
CA THR A 1208 -3.93 45.90 41.02
C THR A 1208 -2.58 45.48 41.63
N ASP A 1209 -1.65 46.43 41.71
CA ASP A 1209 -0.45 46.37 42.55
C ASP A 1209 -0.66 47.10 43.89
N LYS A 1210 -0.74 46.37 45.02
CA LYS A 1210 -0.11 46.74 46.33
C LYS A 1210 -0.40 45.84 47.57
N THR A 1211 0.71 45.33 48.14
CA THR A 1211 1.11 45.34 49.58
C THR A 1211 0.28 44.68 50.71
N ASP A 1212 1.04 43.95 51.55
CA ASP A 1212 1.06 43.96 53.03
C ASP A 1212 0.12 43.07 53.89
N SER A 1213 0.65 41.86 54.19
CA SER A 1213 1.25 41.51 55.51
C SER A 1213 0.51 40.60 56.52
N ASP A 1214 1.32 39.69 57.08
CA ASP A 1214 1.32 39.09 58.43
C ASP A 1214 0.09 38.27 58.94
N ASP A 1215 0.28 37.17 59.69
CA ASP A 1215 1.22 37.02 60.82
C ASP A 1215 1.83 35.61 61.02
N LYS A 1216 3.19 35.53 60.94
CA LYS A 1216 4.21 34.72 61.68
C LYS A 1216 3.95 33.23 62.02
N THR A 1217 4.96 32.34 62.10
CA THR A 1217 6.30 32.35 62.77
C THR A 1217 7.22 31.27 62.14
N VAL A 1218 8.57 31.16 62.22
CA VAL A 1218 9.73 31.84 62.88
C VAL A 1218 11.00 31.23 62.20
N GLU A 1219 12.02 31.99 61.74
CA GLU A 1219 13.28 32.39 62.43
C GLU A 1219 14.13 31.24 63.08
N ILE A 1220 15.48 31.18 63.03
CA ILE A 1220 16.50 31.95 62.27
C ILE A 1220 17.86 31.21 62.19
N SER A 1221 18.59 31.35 61.07
CA SER A 1221 20.06 31.59 60.90
C SER A 1221 20.42 31.40 59.41
N SER A 1222 21.46 31.99 58.76
CA SER A 1222 22.77 32.57 59.12
C SER A 1222 23.92 31.53 59.15
N ASP A 1223 25.07 31.70 58.46
CA ASP A 1223 25.64 32.85 57.71
C ASP A 1223 26.53 32.43 56.50
N ASP A 1224 26.87 33.43 55.66
CA ASP A 1224 28.08 33.64 54.82
C ASP A 1224 28.41 32.89 53.49
N ASP A 1225 28.76 33.76 52.51
CA ASP A 1225 29.83 33.73 51.48
C ASP A 1225 29.86 32.86 50.18
N ASN A 1226 29.79 33.59 49.05
CA ASN A 1226 30.68 33.63 47.86
C ASN A 1226 31.21 32.35 47.14
N HIS A 1227 30.97 32.29 45.81
CA HIS A 1227 31.92 32.18 44.66
C HIS A 1227 31.17 31.62 43.44
N GLU A 1228 31.14 32.28 42.27
CA GLU A 1228 32.18 32.43 41.22
C GLU A 1228 32.51 31.15 40.41
N GLN A 1229 32.25 31.23 39.10
CA GLN A 1229 33.12 30.64 38.05
C GLN A 1229 34.26 31.63 37.70
N PRO A 1230 35.26 31.28 36.87
CA PRO A 1230 35.84 29.97 36.53
C PRO A 1230 37.34 29.96 36.95
N VAL A 1231 38.24 29.24 36.24
CA VAL A 1231 39.55 29.74 35.68
C VAL A 1231 40.52 28.60 35.31
N ASN A 1232 41.00 28.63 34.04
CA ASN A 1232 42.23 28.05 33.47
C ASN A 1232 42.56 26.54 33.59
N SER A 1233 43.56 26.03 32.86
CA SER A 1233 43.97 26.24 31.44
C SER A 1233 45.09 25.24 31.08
N ASP A 1234 45.22 24.98 29.78
CA ASP A 1234 46.45 24.62 29.05
C ASP A 1234 47.21 23.30 29.35
N GLU A 1235 47.39 22.56 28.25
CA GLU A 1235 48.61 21.84 27.81
C GLU A 1235 49.02 20.47 28.42
N GLU A 1236 48.81 19.46 27.57
CA GLU A 1236 49.71 18.35 27.23
C GLU A 1236 50.11 17.31 28.29
N ASN A 1237 49.70 16.06 28.07
CA ASN A 1237 50.54 15.16 27.25
C ASN A 1237 49.80 13.90 26.75
N LYS A 1238 49.91 13.67 25.43
CA LYS A 1238 49.36 12.55 24.62
C LYS A 1238 47.87 12.63 24.28
#